data_AF-A0AAP0LWQ2-F1
#
_entry.id   AF-A0AAP0LWQ2-F1
#
_cell.length_a   1.000
_cell.length_b   1.000
_cell.length_c   1.000
_cell.angle_alpha   90.00
_cell.angle_beta   90.00
_cell.angle_gamma   90.00
#
_symmetry.space_group_name_H-M   'P 1'
#
loop_
_entity.id
_entity.type
_entity.pdbx_description
1 polymer ?
#
loop_
_entity_poly.entity_id
_entity_poly.type
_entity_poly.pdbx_seq_one_letter_code
_entity_poly.pdbx_strand_id
1 'polypeptide(L)'
;MGSTGEENPAAPPPPPKLPIPGKRNILITSALPYVNNVPHLGNIIGSVLSADVFARFCRLRGYNAIYICGTDEYGTATETKAMEDNCSPKEICDKYHVIHKDVYKWFDISFDNFGRTSTPQQTEACQAIFKKLLDNNWLIENTMQQPYCDTCKRFLADRLVEGTCPFEGCNYESARGDQCENCGKLLNATDLKDPKCKVCRNAPQIRDTNHLFLDLPALRNKLEEYINNMSVAGSWSQNAIQATHAWLKEGLKVRCITRDLKWGVPVPLERFKEKVFYVWFDAPIGYVSITSCYTNEWEQWWKNPENVELYQFMGKDNVPFHTVMFPSTLLGTGENWTLMKTISVTEYLNYESGKFSKSKGIGVFGNDAKDTNIPVEVWRYYLLTNRPEVSDTLFTWADLQAKSNNELLNNLGNFINRVLSFIAKPPGQGYGSIVPDANGAESHQLTKTLAEKVGKYVEQYLEAMEKVKLKQGLKTAMSISSEGNAYLQESQFWKLYKEDQPSCSIVMRTSVGLVHLLACLLEPFMPSFSVEVNKQLNLQPEKHISLCDEKGDVDRARRPWEIIPAGHKIGSPNPLFKELKDDEVEFFRSKFAGSQADRIIRAEAEAAKTAEQLKKTKISVDGGGKKQKSAKSTAGAKSKTTAEPEISIARLDIRVGKITKVQKHPDADALYVEEIDVGEVQPRTVVSGLVKHIPLEEMQERMVCVLCNLKPVAMRGIKSHAMVLCASTSDNTKVELVEPPKSAKIGERVAFPGFEGEPDDVLNPKKKVWETVQVDLHTNTELVACYKDIPFTTSAGICTVSSIQSGSIR
;
A
#
# COMPACT_ATOMS: atom_id res chain seq x y z
N MET A 1 13.76 -41.92 -22.52
CA MET A 1 12.97 -41.18 -23.52
C MET A 1 11.78 -40.60 -22.78
N GLY A 2 11.73 -39.27 -22.67
CA GLY A 2 10.83 -38.55 -21.76
C GLY A 2 9.39 -38.54 -22.24
N SER A 3 8.45 -38.71 -21.29
CA SER A 3 7.04 -38.46 -21.52
C SER A 3 6.79 -36.97 -21.52
N THR A 4 6.42 -36.43 -22.67
CA THR A 4 5.82 -35.10 -22.82
C THR A 4 4.49 -35.07 -22.06
N GLY A 5 4.42 -34.25 -21.01
CA GLY A 5 3.17 -33.98 -20.31
C GLY A 5 2.28 -33.13 -21.20
N GLU A 6 1.17 -33.70 -21.67
CA GLU A 6 0.09 -32.97 -22.31
C GLU A 6 -0.61 -32.10 -21.24
N GLU A 7 -0.63 -30.79 -21.47
CA GLU A 7 -1.44 -29.85 -20.71
C GLU A 7 -2.93 -30.17 -20.93
N ASN A 8 -3.66 -30.37 -19.84
CA ASN A 8 -5.12 -30.54 -19.87
C ASN A 8 -5.77 -29.28 -20.50
N PRO A 9 -6.67 -29.41 -21.50
CA PRO A 9 -7.32 -28.25 -22.10
C PRO A 9 -8.19 -27.52 -21.05
N ALA A 10 -7.90 -26.25 -20.83
CA ALA A 10 -8.62 -25.40 -19.89
C ALA A 10 -10.13 -25.37 -20.22
N ALA A 11 -10.98 -25.49 -19.20
CA ALA A 11 -12.43 -25.34 -19.35
C ALA A 11 -12.78 -23.99 -20.03
N PRO A 12 -13.84 -23.94 -20.86
CA PRO A 12 -14.24 -22.69 -21.49
C PRO A 12 -14.56 -21.64 -20.42
N PRO A 13 -14.23 -20.35 -20.66
CA PRO A 13 -14.52 -19.29 -19.71
C PRO A 13 -16.03 -19.21 -19.44
N PRO A 14 -16.45 -18.88 -18.20
CA PRO A 14 -17.86 -18.73 -17.89
C PRO A 14 -18.49 -17.62 -18.75
N PRO A 15 -19.79 -17.72 -19.04
CA PRO A 15 -20.48 -16.72 -19.86
C PRO A 15 -20.42 -15.33 -19.19
N PRO A 16 -20.45 -14.24 -20.00
CA PRO A 16 -20.47 -12.89 -19.46
C PRO A 16 -21.67 -12.63 -18.53
N LYS A 17 -21.44 -11.94 -17.41
CA LYS A 17 -22.49 -11.54 -16.48
C LYS A 17 -23.20 -10.27 -16.99
N LEU A 18 -24.52 -10.30 -16.95
CA LEU A 18 -25.39 -9.16 -17.26
C LEU A 18 -26.10 -8.67 -15.99
N PRO A 19 -26.56 -7.40 -15.94
CA PRO A 19 -27.39 -6.91 -14.85
C PRO A 19 -28.66 -7.74 -14.68
N ILE A 20 -29.05 -7.99 -13.42
CA ILE A 20 -30.25 -8.73 -13.06
C ILE A 20 -31.26 -7.73 -12.49
N PRO A 21 -32.46 -7.59 -13.11
CA PRO A 21 -33.51 -6.72 -12.59
C PRO A 21 -33.88 -7.04 -11.14
N GLY A 22 -34.06 -6.00 -10.31
CA GLY A 22 -34.42 -6.14 -8.89
C GLY A 22 -33.29 -6.63 -7.98
N LYS A 23 -32.11 -6.94 -8.51
CA LYS A 23 -30.89 -7.20 -7.73
C LYS A 23 -29.96 -6.00 -7.80
N ARG A 24 -29.06 -5.89 -6.82
CA ARG A 24 -28.03 -4.86 -6.81
C ARG A 24 -26.94 -5.21 -7.81
N ASN A 25 -26.82 -4.42 -8.88
CA ASN A 25 -25.83 -4.61 -9.94
C ASN A 25 -24.69 -3.60 -9.78
N ILE A 26 -23.47 -4.08 -9.58
CA ILE A 26 -22.30 -3.25 -9.29
C ILE A 26 -21.31 -3.37 -10.45
N LEU A 27 -21.06 -2.25 -11.11
CA LEU A 27 -19.99 -2.12 -12.10
C LEU A 27 -18.77 -1.52 -11.41
N ILE A 28 -17.65 -2.25 -11.42
CA ILE A 28 -16.41 -1.84 -10.74
C ILE A 28 -15.36 -1.59 -11.80
N THR A 29 -14.73 -0.43 -11.74
CA THR A 29 -13.58 -0.09 -12.58
C THR A 29 -12.39 0.31 -11.74
N SER A 30 -11.21 -0.09 -12.19
CA SER A 30 -9.94 0.41 -11.67
C SER A 30 -9.24 1.23 -12.74
N ALA A 31 -8.58 2.33 -12.34
CA ALA A 31 -7.83 3.17 -13.25
C ALA A 31 -6.95 2.34 -14.17
N LEU A 32 -7.07 2.58 -15.49
CA LEU A 32 -6.30 1.84 -16.49
C LEU A 32 -4.80 2.15 -16.31
N PRO A 33 -3.97 1.17 -15.90
CA PRO A 33 -2.54 1.37 -15.83
C PRO A 33 -1.96 1.69 -17.21
N TYR A 34 -1.08 2.69 -17.25
CA TYR A 34 -0.36 3.03 -18.46
C TYR A 34 0.63 1.93 -18.84
N VAL A 35 0.52 1.41 -20.06
CA VAL A 35 1.14 0.14 -20.45
C VAL A 35 2.66 0.20 -20.51
N ASN A 36 3.27 1.35 -20.76
CA ASN A 36 4.71 1.40 -21.06
C ASN A 36 5.64 1.21 -19.84
N ASN A 37 5.09 0.91 -18.65
CA ASN A 37 5.85 0.75 -17.42
C ASN A 37 5.34 -0.41 -16.56
N VAL A 38 6.27 -1.19 -15.99
CA VAL A 38 5.91 -2.18 -14.96
C VAL A 38 5.27 -1.45 -13.76
N PRO A 39 4.11 -1.89 -13.26
CA PRO A 39 3.46 -1.26 -12.13
C PRO A 39 4.26 -1.50 -10.84
N HIS A 40 4.42 -0.47 -10.01
CA HIS A 40 4.99 -0.61 -8.67
C HIS A 40 3.89 -0.79 -7.61
N LEU A 41 4.28 -1.12 -6.37
CA LEU A 41 3.31 -1.39 -5.29
C LEU A 41 2.31 -0.23 -5.07
N GLY A 42 2.76 1.01 -5.29
CA GLY A 42 1.91 2.20 -5.23
C GLY A 42 0.79 2.21 -6.28
N ASN A 43 1.07 1.79 -7.52
CA ASN A 43 0.02 1.65 -8.55
C ASN A 43 -0.95 0.53 -8.19
N ILE A 44 -0.43 -0.56 -7.63
CA ILE A 44 -1.21 -1.75 -7.25
C ILE A 44 -2.19 -1.40 -6.13
N ILE A 45 -1.72 -0.85 -5.00
CA ILE A 45 -2.58 -0.48 -3.88
C ILE A 45 -3.55 0.65 -4.25
N GLY A 46 -3.08 1.63 -5.03
CA GLY A 46 -3.87 2.81 -5.35
C GLY A 46 -5.00 2.56 -6.35
N SER A 47 -5.02 1.41 -7.03
CA SER A 47 -6.07 1.13 -8.00
C SER A 47 -6.50 -0.33 -7.95
N VAL A 48 -5.75 -1.25 -8.54
CA VAL A 48 -6.26 -2.59 -8.85
C VAL A 48 -6.52 -3.47 -7.62
N LEU A 49 -5.68 -3.36 -6.59
CA LEU A 49 -5.85 -4.13 -5.35
C LEU A 49 -7.01 -3.60 -4.50
N SER A 50 -7.18 -2.27 -4.44
CA SER A 50 -8.32 -1.66 -3.76
C SER A 50 -9.66 -2.06 -4.39
N ALA A 51 -9.73 -2.02 -5.72
CA ALA A 51 -10.92 -2.44 -6.46
C ALA A 51 -11.19 -3.95 -6.32
N ASP A 52 -10.15 -4.78 -6.32
CA ASP A 52 -10.28 -6.23 -6.14
C ASP A 52 -10.92 -6.60 -4.81
N VAL A 53 -10.47 -5.97 -3.72
CA VAL A 53 -11.03 -6.17 -2.39
C VAL A 53 -12.52 -5.84 -2.38
N PHE A 54 -12.92 -4.71 -2.98
CA PHE A 54 -14.33 -4.36 -3.05
C PHE A 54 -15.13 -5.32 -3.96
N ALA A 55 -14.58 -5.72 -5.10
CA ALA A 55 -15.21 -6.67 -6.01
C ALA A 55 -15.46 -8.03 -5.35
N ARG A 56 -14.48 -8.56 -4.63
CA ARG A 56 -14.61 -9.79 -3.84
C ARG A 56 -15.66 -9.64 -2.74
N PHE A 57 -15.64 -8.53 -2.00
CA PHE A 57 -16.68 -8.22 -1.02
C PHE A 57 -18.08 -8.22 -1.65
N CYS A 58 -18.29 -7.54 -2.79
CA CYS A 58 -19.58 -7.53 -3.47
C CYS A 58 -20.04 -8.96 -3.84
N ARG A 59 -19.14 -9.80 -4.36
CA ARG A 59 -19.44 -11.19 -4.69
C ARG A 59 -19.78 -12.02 -3.45
N LEU A 60 -19.07 -11.82 -2.33
CA LEU A 60 -19.39 -12.47 -1.05
C LEU A 60 -20.76 -12.10 -0.50
N ARG A 61 -21.19 -10.85 -0.71
CA ARG A 61 -22.55 -10.39 -0.36
C ARG A 61 -23.64 -10.95 -1.28
N GLY A 62 -23.26 -11.58 -2.39
CA GLY A 62 -24.18 -12.07 -3.41
C GLY A 62 -24.65 -10.98 -4.38
N TYR A 63 -23.98 -9.84 -4.44
CA TYR A 63 -24.29 -8.79 -5.42
C TYR A 63 -23.86 -9.24 -6.81
N ASN A 64 -24.61 -8.81 -7.83
CA ASN A 64 -24.22 -9.04 -9.20
C ASN A 64 -23.14 -8.04 -9.59
N ALA A 65 -21.88 -8.44 -9.48
CA ALA A 65 -20.75 -7.56 -9.70
C ALA A 65 -19.87 -8.02 -10.88
N ILE A 66 -19.48 -7.05 -11.71
CA ILE A 66 -18.40 -7.20 -12.68
C ILE A 66 -17.26 -6.22 -12.37
N TYR A 67 -16.03 -6.72 -12.48
CA TYR A 67 -14.82 -5.93 -12.28
C TYR A 67 -14.01 -5.84 -13.57
N ILE A 68 -13.95 -4.63 -14.13
CA ILE A 68 -13.36 -4.31 -15.43
C ILE A 68 -12.11 -3.43 -15.25
N CYS A 69 -11.03 -3.81 -15.93
CA CYS A 69 -9.84 -2.98 -16.06
C CYS A 69 -9.11 -3.35 -17.36
N GLY A 70 -7.97 -2.73 -17.62
CA GLY A 70 -7.15 -3.01 -18.79
C GLY A 70 -5.96 -2.07 -18.87
N THR A 71 -5.17 -2.21 -19.91
CA THR A 71 -4.03 -1.31 -20.15
C THR A 71 -4.45 -0.10 -20.97
N ASP A 72 -3.98 1.08 -20.56
CA ASP A 72 -4.01 2.29 -21.38
C ASP A 72 -2.76 2.35 -22.25
N GLU A 73 -2.96 2.35 -23.57
CA GLU A 73 -1.92 2.01 -24.54
C GLU A 73 -1.54 3.16 -25.47
N TYR A 74 -2.38 4.19 -25.59
CA TYR A 74 -2.17 5.28 -26.55
C TYR A 74 -1.31 6.42 -26.01
N GLY A 75 -0.97 7.36 -26.90
CA GLY A 75 -0.30 8.61 -26.54
C GLY A 75 1.22 8.61 -26.72
N THR A 76 1.78 9.80 -26.54
CA THR A 76 3.18 10.11 -26.88
C THR A 76 4.19 9.25 -26.14
N ALA A 77 3.91 8.90 -24.88
CA ALA A 77 4.88 8.18 -24.06
C ALA A 77 5.08 6.73 -24.53
N THR A 78 4.07 6.10 -25.12
CA THR A 78 4.20 4.82 -25.83
C THR A 78 5.06 4.98 -27.08
N GLU A 79 4.80 5.99 -27.92
CA GLU A 79 5.61 6.24 -29.12
C GLU A 79 7.08 6.52 -28.77
N THR A 80 7.34 7.35 -27.75
CA THR A 80 8.70 7.63 -27.27
C THR A 80 9.39 6.36 -26.80
N LYS A 81 8.71 5.55 -25.98
CA LYS A 81 9.31 4.31 -25.47
C LYS A 81 9.56 3.30 -26.59
N ALA A 82 8.67 3.22 -27.57
CA ALA A 82 8.82 2.37 -28.74
C ALA A 82 10.03 2.77 -29.59
N MET A 83 10.25 4.08 -29.77
CA MET A 83 11.46 4.60 -30.43
C MET A 83 12.73 4.26 -29.63
N GLU A 84 12.73 4.42 -28.30
CA GLU A 84 13.88 4.06 -27.45
C GLU A 84 14.23 2.57 -27.51
N ASP A 85 13.22 1.70 -27.56
CA ASP A 85 13.40 0.24 -27.60
C ASP A 85 13.50 -0.30 -29.05
N ASN A 86 13.54 0.58 -30.05
CA ASN A 86 13.61 0.25 -31.48
C ASN A 86 12.52 -0.74 -31.96
N CYS A 87 11.27 -0.53 -31.55
CA CYS A 87 10.13 -1.32 -32.00
C CYS A 87 8.90 -0.44 -32.28
N SER A 88 7.80 -1.04 -32.73
CA SER A 88 6.53 -0.34 -32.92
C SER A 88 5.81 -0.09 -31.58
N PRO A 89 4.94 0.94 -31.50
CA PRO A 89 4.06 1.14 -30.34
C PRO A 89 3.25 -0.10 -29.99
N LYS A 90 2.73 -0.81 -31.00
CA LYS A 90 1.98 -2.05 -30.82
C LYS A 90 2.81 -3.14 -30.13
N GLU A 91 4.04 -3.36 -30.56
CA GLU A 91 4.92 -4.39 -29.96
C GLU A 91 5.23 -4.08 -28.49
N ILE A 92 5.44 -2.82 -28.13
CA ILE A 92 5.58 -2.40 -26.72
C ILE A 92 4.32 -2.71 -25.93
N CYS A 93 3.17 -2.30 -26.44
CA CYS A 93 1.90 -2.51 -25.76
C CYS A 93 1.62 -4.00 -25.57
N ASP A 94 1.84 -4.82 -26.61
CA ASP A 94 1.66 -6.26 -26.56
C ASP A 94 2.57 -6.90 -25.48
N LYS A 95 3.85 -6.50 -25.44
CA LYS A 95 4.81 -6.96 -24.43
C LYS A 95 4.37 -6.61 -23.02
N TYR A 96 4.06 -5.33 -22.76
CA TYR A 96 3.78 -4.89 -21.41
C TYR A 96 2.37 -5.24 -20.93
N HIS A 97 1.39 -5.37 -21.82
CA HIS A 97 0.07 -5.88 -21.45
C HIS A 97 0.16 -7.26 -20.79
N VAL A 98 0.99 -8.15 -21.34
CA VAL A 98 1.28 -9.46 -20.75
C VAL A 98 1.93 -9.32 -19.37
N ILE A 99 2.94 -8.45 -19.23
CA ILE A 99 3.60 -8.19 -17.94
C ILE A 99 2.60 -7.71 -16.88
N HIS A 100 1.73 -6.75 -17.21
CA HIS A 100 0.69 -6.28 -16.30
C HIS A 100 -0.25 -7.42 -15.90
N LYS A 101 -0.74 -8.18 -16.87
CA LYS A 101 -1.64 -9.31 -16.64
C LYS A 101 -1.01 -10.35 -15.71
N ASP A 102 0.26 -10.68 -15.92
CA ASP A 102 0.99 -11.65 -15.09
C ASP A 102 1.22 -11.15 -13.67
N VAL A 103 1.58 -9.87 -13.51
CA VAL A 103 1.71 -9.24 -12.19
C VAL A 103 0.38 -9.28 -11.46
N TYR A 104 -0.71 -8.86 -12.09
CA TYR A 104 -2.02 -8.81 -11.44
C TYR A 104 -2.58 -10.21 -11.15
N LYS A 105 -2.32 -11.19 -12.02
CA LYS A 105 -2.61 -12.59 -11.74
C LYS A 105 -1.85 -13.09 -10.51
N TRP A 106 -0.56 -12.76 -10.38
CA TRP A 106 0.23 -13.15 -9.22
C TRP A 106 -0.24 -12.47 -7.93
N PHE A 107 -0.65 -11.20 -8.00
CA PHE A 107 -1.30 -10.47 -6.90
C PHE A 107 -2.73 -10.96 -6.58
N ASP A 108 -3.21 -12.00 -7.27
CA ASP A 108 -4.55 -12.58 -7.12
C ASP A 108 -5.66 -11.54 -7.33
N ILE A 109 -5.53 -10.74 -8.39
CA ILE A 109 -6.55 -9.78 -8.81
C ILE A 109 -7.57 -10.50 -9.71
N SER A 110 -8.83 -10.42 -9.30
CA SER A 110 -9.95 -11.19 -9.85
C SER A 110 -10.81 -10.37 -10.82
N PHE A 111 -10.21 -9.91 -11.93
CA PHE A 111 -10.96 -9.23 -12.98
C PHE A 111 -11.99 -10.18 -13.63
N ASP A 112 -13.20 -9.68 -13.92
CA ASP A 112 -14.11 -10.35 -14.85
C ASP A 112 -13.63 -10.16 -16.30
N ASN A 113 -13.02 -9.02 -16.61
CA ASN A 113 -12.26 -8.81 -17.85
C ASN A 113 -11.07 -7.85 -17.64
N PHE A 114 -9.90 -8.22 -18.17
CA PHE A 114 -8.72 -7.35 -18.24
C PHE A 114 -8.36 -7.10 -19.71
N GLY A 115 -8.83 -5.97 -20.25
CA GLY A 115 -8.75 -5.63 -21.66
C GLY A 115 -7.65 -4.64 -22.01
N ARG A 116 -7.85 -3.94 -23.15
CA ARG A 116 -6.87 -3.04 -23.78
C ARG A 116 -7.62 -1.88 -24.45
N THR A 117 -7.02 -0.69 -24.47
CA THR A 117 -7.57 0.45 -25.24
C THR A 117 -7.24 0.38 -26.73
N SER A 118 -6.26 -0.42 -27.17
CA SER A 118 -5.90 -0.52 -28.60
C SER A 118 -6.77 -1.51 -29.39
N THR A 119 -8.10 -1.37 -29.34
CA THR A 119 -9.07 -2.29 -29.97
C THR A 119 -9.99 -1.59 -30.97
N PRO A 120 -10.61 -2.32 -31.92
CA PRO A 120 -11.67 -1.77 -32.77
C PRO A 120 -12.83 -1.18 -31.96
N GLN A 121 -13.25 -1.86 -30.89
CA GLN A 121 -14.33 -1.43 -29.99
C GLN A 121 -14.02 -0.09 -29.32
N GLN A 122 -12.75 0.20 -28.98
CA GLN A 122 -12.35 1.52 -28.51
C GLN A 122 -12.59 2.59 -29.58
N THR A 123 -12.20 2.30 -30.82
CA THR A 123 -12.37 3.25 -31.93
C THR A 123 -13.86 3.53 -32.15
N GLU A 124 -14.68 2.48 -32.20
CA GLU A 124 -16.13 2.59 -32.37
C GLU A 124 -16.79 3.39 -31.23
N ALA A 125 -16.51 3.04 -29.98
CA ALA A 125 -17.09 3.73 -28.81
C ALA A 125 -16.66 5.20 -28.73
N CYS A 126 -15.36 5.48 -28.92
CA CYS A 126 -14.82 6.82 -28.88
C CYS A 126 -15.39 7.70 -30.00
N GLN A 127 -15.44 7.19 -31.24
CA GLN A 127 -16.01 7.92 -32.38
C GLN A 127 -17.51 8.13 -32.25
N ALA A 128 -18.25 7.17 -31.69
CA ALA A 128 -19.68 7.31 -31.42
C ALA A 128 -19.98 8.43 -30.41
N ILE A 129 -19.26 8.45 -29.29
CA ILE A 129 -19.37 9.50 -28.26
C ILE A 129 -18.97 10.86 -28.85
N PHE A 130 -17.84 10.91 -29.57
CA PHE A 130 -17.38 12.12 -30.25
C PHE A 130 -18.43 12.69 -31.20
N LYS A 131 -19.05 11.84 -32.03
CA LYS A 131 -20.08 12.26 -32.98
C LYS A 131 -21.27 12.89 -32.25
N LYS A 132 -21.73 12.32 -31.15
CA LYS A 132 -22.79 12.91 -30.32
C LYS A 132 -22.41 14.27 -29.74
N LEU A 133 -21.16 14.42 -29.28
CA LEU A 133 -20.67 15.71 -28.80
C LEU A 133 -20.62 16.77 -29.90
N LEU A 134 -20.22 16.37 -31.12
CA LEU A 134 -20.21 17.22 -32.29
C LEU A 134 -21.63 17.65 -32.69
N ASP A 135 -22.55 16.68 -32.82
CA ASP A 135 -23.96 16.91 -33.19
C ASP A 135 -24.67 17.83 -32.18
N ASN A 136 -24.29 17.75 -30.90
CA ASN A 136 -24.84 18.59 -29.82
C ASN A 136 -24.09 19.92 -29.62
N ASN A 137 -23.13 20.28 -30.49
CA ASN A 137 -22.36 21.53 -30.44
C ASN A 137 -21.54 21.76 -29.16
N TRP A 138 -20.97 20.70 -28.57
CA TRP A 138 -20.07 20.81 -27.40
C TRP A 138 -18.59 20.93 -27.76
N LEU A 139 -18.27 21.02 -29.05
CA LEU A 139 -16.91 21.02 -29.55
C LEU A 139 -16.57 22.35 -30.24
N ILE A 140 -15.37 22.86 -29.96
CA ILE A 140 -14.83 24.08 -30.57
C ILE A 140 -13.57 23.72 -31.34
N GLU A 141 -13.38 24.33 -32.51
CA GLU A 141 -12.12 24.29 -33.25
C GLU A 141 -11.27 25.53 -32.91
N ASN A 142 -9.99 25.33 -32.61
CA ASN A 142 -9.05 26.43 -32.43
C ASN A 142 -7.66 26.07 -32.99
N THR A 143 -6.91 27.08 -33.40
CA THR A 143 -5.55 26.93 -33.92
C THR A 143 -4.54 27.08 -32.79
N MET A 144 -3.53 26.21 -32.76
CA MET A 144 -2.41 26.26 -31.82
C MET A 144 -1.08 26.29 -32.56
N GLN A 145 -0.06 26.87 -31.94
CA GLN A 145 1.31 26.82 -32.43
C GLN A 145 2.07 25.67 -31.78
N GLN A 146 2.73 24.86 -32.61
CA GLN A 146 3.55 23.74 -32.15
C GLN A 146 4.84 23.63 -32.97
N PRO A 147 5.95 23.17 -32.36
CA PRO A 147 7.16 22.86 -33.09
C PRO A 147 6.94 21.69 -34.07
N TYR A 148 7.35 21.88 -35.32
CA TYR A 148 7.30 20.91 -36.40
C TYR A 148 8.71 20.60 -36.90
N CYS A 149 9.06 19.33 -36.98
CA CYS A 149 10.34 18.90 -37.54
C CYS A 149 10.18 18.55 -39.02
N ASP A 150 10.79 19.35 -39.90
CA ASP A 150 10.75 19.14 -41.36
C ASP A 150 11.43 17.85 -41.80
N THR A 151 12.45 17.41 -41.07
CA THR A 151 13.14 16.15 -41.35
C THR A 151 12.31 14.94 -40.94
N CYS A 152 11.72 14.96 -39.74
CA CYS A 152 10.87 13.88 -39.25
C CYS A 152 9.44 13.95 -39.79
N LYS A 153 9.08 15.03 -40.50
CA LYS A 153 7.75 15.31 -41.06
C LYS A 153 6.60 15.14 -40.06
N ARG A 154 6.79 15.65 -38.84
CA ARG A 154 5.79 15.59 -37.77
C ARG A 154 5.88 16.78 -36.83
N PHE A 155 4.76 17.08 -36.19
CA PHE A 155 4.75 17.90 -34.98
C PHE A 155 5.47 17.18 -33.85
N LEU A 156 6.15 17.94 -33.00
CA LEU A 156 6.89 17.43 -31.87
C LEU A 156 6.10 17.71 -30.60
N ALA A 157 5.76 16.64 -29.88
CA ALA A 157 5.33 16.78 -28.50
C ALA A 157 6.47 17.36 -27.64
N ASP A 158 6.15 18.01 -26.53
CA ASP A 158 7.12 18.69 -25.65
C ASP A 158 8.31 17.81 -25.26
N ARG A 159 8.08 16.51 -25.03
CA ARG A 159 9.12 15.53 -24.68
C ARG A 159 10.12 15.24 -25.82
N LEU A 160 9.74 15.54 -27.06
CA LEU A 160 10.56 15.39 -28.26
C LEU A 160 11.27 16.70 -28.65
N VAL A 161 11.12 17.75 -27.85
CA VAL A 161 11.79 19.04 -28.02
C VAL A 161 12.77 19.24 -26.86
N GLU A 162 14.01 19.55 -27.20
CA GLU A 162 15.10 19.89 -26.29
C GLU A 162 15.63 21.26 -26.69
N GLY A 163 16.03 22.10 -25.74
CA GLY A 163 16.65 23.38 -26.06
C GLY A 163 17.20 24.06 -24.82
N THR A 164 17.67 25.28 -25.00
CA THR A 164 18.18 26.10 -23.90
C THR A 164 17.01 26.74 -23.14
N CYS A 165 17.06 26.62 -21.80
CA CYS A 165 16.08 27.21 -20.90
C CYS A 165 15.96 28.73 -21.13
N PRO A 166 14.76 29.27 -21.40
CA PRO A 166 14.59 30.69 -21.69
C PRO A 166 14.70 31.59 -20.46
N PHE A 167 14.52 31.04 -19.26
CA PHE A 167 14.54 31.81 -18.03
C PHE A 167 15.93 32.36 -17.71
N GLU A 168 15.99 33.68 -17.51
CA GLU A 168 17.20 34.38 -17.11
C GLU A 168 17.80 33.79 -15.83
N GLY A 169 19.13 33.66 -15.82
CA GLY A 169 19.89 33.07 -14.71
C GLY A 169 19.99 31.54 -14.73
N CYS A 170 19.21 30.83 -15.56
CA CYS A 170 19.29 29.37 -15.66
C CYS A 170 20.15 28.90 -16.84
N ASN A 171 19.83 29.33 -18.07
CA ASN A 171 20.55 29.00 -19.32
C ASN A 171 20.90 27.50 -19.51
N TYR A 172 20.13 26.58 -18.91
CA TYR A 172 20.37 25.15 -19.03
C TYR A 172 20.14 24.69 -20.48
N GLU A 173 21.18 24.20 -21.15
CA GLU A 173 21.20 23.94 -22.61
C GLU A 173 20.34 22.76 -23.07
N SER A 174 19.90 21.91 -22.14
CA SER A 174 19.14 20.69 -22.43
C SER A 174 17.79 20.65 -21.70
N ALA A 175 17.15 21.80 -21.54
CA ALA A 175 15.78 21.88 -21.03
C ALA A 175 14.81 21.17 -21.99
N ARG A 176 13.79 20.51 -21.42
CA ARG A 176 12.73 19.87 -22.20
C ARG A 176 11.65 20.88 -22.54
N GLY A 177 10.82 20.57 -23.54
CA GLY A 177 9.73 21.45 -23.97
C GLY A 177 8.68 21.75 -22.90
N ASP A 178 8.55 20.90 -21.88
CA ASP A 178 7.54 21.01 -20.82
C ASP A 178 8.10 21.54 -19.48
N GLN A 179 9.36 21.26 -19.18
CA GLN A 179 10.00 21.64 -17.92
C GLN A 179 11.53 21.69 -18.03
N CYS A 180 12.13 22.70 -17.41
CA CYS A 180 13.57 22.74 -17.20
C CYS A 180 13.97 21.91 -15.97
N GLU A 181 14.83 20.90 -16.15
CA GLU A 181 15.29 20.03 -15.05
C GLU A 181 16.26 20.74 -14.08
N ASN A 182 16.88 21.84 -14.50
CA ASN A 182 17.81 22.59 -13.66
C ASN A 182 17.09 23.59 -12.72
N CYS A 183 16.17 24.42 -13.24
CA CYS A 183 15.45 25.41 -12.42
C CYS A 183 14.03 24.99 -12.03
N GLY A 184 13.56 23.83 -12.48
CA GLY A 184 12.24 23.28 -12.14
C GLY A 184 11.04 23.99 -12.78
N LYS A 185 11.24 25.10 -13.49
CA LYS A 185 10.16 25.89 -14.11
C LYS A 185 9.52 25.14 -15.27
N LEU A 186 8.19 25.27 -15.36
CA LEU A 186 7.40 24.81 -16.51
C LEU A 186 7.66 25.70 -17.72
N LEU A 187 7.71 25.08 -18.90
CA LEU A 187 8.03 25.71 -20.17
C LEU A 187 6.95 25.37 -21.19
N ASN A 188 6.80 26.21 -22.21
CA ASN A 188 6.22 25.79 -23.48
C ASN A 188 7.35 25.48 -24.45
N ALA A 189 7.18 24.45 -25.28
CA ALA A 189 8.21 24.07 -26.24
C ALA A 189 8.55 25.17 -27.26
N THR A 190 7.61 26.09 -27.48
CA THR A 190 7.77 27.30 -28.31
C THR A 190 8.69 28.34 -27.68
N ASP A 191 8.86 28.31 -26.36
CA ASP A 191 9.63 29.31 -25.61
C ASP A 191 11.11 28.93 -25.50
N LEU A 192 11.47 27.69 -25.83
CA LEU A 192 12.86 27.21 -25.78
C LEU A 192 13.75 27.98 -26.75
N LYS A 193 14.94 28.36 -26.29
CA LYS A 193 15.99 28.95 -27.13
C LYS A 193 16.77 27.83 -27.82
N ASP A 194 17.13 28.02 -29.09
CA ASP A 194 17.80 26.99 -29.91
C ASP A 194 17.13 25.60 -29.81
N PRO A 195 15.82 25.49 -30.10
CA PRO A 195 15.11 24.24 -29.97
C PRO A 195 15.66 23.22 -30.97
N LYS A 196 15.72 21.96 -30.56
CA LYS A 196 16.21 20.81 -31.31
C LYS A 196 15.23 19.67 -31.18
N CYS A 197 14.99 18.98 -32.29
CA CYS A 197 14.27 17.73 -32.29
C CYS A 197 15.11 16.65 -31.61
N LYS A 198 14.60 16.00 -30.56
CA LYS A 198 15.33 14.90 -29.89
C LYS A 198 15.64 13.71 -30.80
N VAL A 199 14.91 13.56 -31.90
CA VAL A 199 15.03 12.41 -32.80
C VAL A 199 16.10 12.61 -33.86
N CYS A 200 16.08 13.74 -34.58
CA CYS A 200 17.04 13.99 -35.66
C CYS A 200 18.04 15.12 -35.37
N ARG A 201 17.96 15.75 -34.19
CA ARG A 201 18.80 16.87 -33.72
C ARG A 201 18.68 18.18 -34.52
N ASN A 202 17.91 18.23 -35.61
CA ASN A 202 17.64 19.45 -36.37
C ASN A 202 16.69 20.40 -35.64
N ALA A 203 16.80 21.70 -35.96
CA ALA A 203 15.94 22.73 -35.40
C ALA A 203 14.49 22.60 -35.95
N PRO A 204 13.47 22.50 -35.08
CA PRO A 204 12.08 22.52 -35.50
C PRO A 204 11.62 23.94 -35.84
N GLN A 205 10.61 24.05 -36.70
CA GLN A 205 9.94 25.29 -37.06
C GLN A 205 8.60 25.38 -36.34
N ILE A 206 8.22 26.55 -35.83
CA ILE A 206 6.89 26.73 -35.26
C ILE A 206 5.87 26.77 -36.40
N ARG A 207 4.81 25.95 -36.29
CA ARG A 207 3.71 25.90 -37.26
C ARG A 207 2.37 25.92 -36.56
N ASP A 208 1.40 26.52 -37.23
CA ASP A 208 0.01 26.50 -36.83
C ASP A 208 -0.60 25.12 -37.13
N THR A 209 -1.42 24.63 -36.20
CA THR A 209 -2.12 23.35 -36.31
C THR A 209 -3.48 23.44 -35.64
N ASN A 210 -4.52 22.95 -36.32
CA ASN A 210 -5.90 23.03 -35.83
C ASN A 210 -6.21 21.89 -34.87
N HIS A 211 -6.95 22.18 -33.82
CA HIS A 211 -7.34 21.23 -32.79
C HIS A 211 -8.82 21.37 -32.43
N LEU A 212 -9.42 20.25 -32.05
CA LEU A 212 -10.75 20.23 -31.43
C LEU A 212 -10.63 20.29 -29.91
N PHE A 213 -11.56 20.99 -29.30
CA PHE A 213 -11.65 21.22 -27.86
C PHE A 213 -13.05 20.87 -27.36
N LEU A 214 -13.12 20.23 -26.20
CA LEU A 214 -14.37 20.08 -25.47
C LEU A 214 -14.67 21.38 -24.69
N ASP A 215 -15.85 21.94 -24.91
CA ASP A 215 -16.32 23.15 -24.22
C ASP A 215 -16.88 22.83 -22.83
N LEU A 216 -15.97 22.52 -21.90
CA LEU A 216 -16.31 22.33 -20.49
C LEU A 216 -17.02 23.54 -19.85
N PRO A 217 -16.63 24.81 -20.12
CA PRO A 217 -17.38 25.96 -19.62
C PRO A 217 -18.88 25.88 -19.94
N ALA A 218 -19.24 25.51 -21.16
CA ALA A 218 -20.65 25.40 -21.57
C ALA A 218 -21.38 24.20 -20.91
N LEU A 219 -20.65 23.14 -20.55
CA LEU A 219 -21.19 21.96 -19.84
C LEU A 219 -21.26 22.12 -18.32
N ARG A 220 -20.76 23.23 -17.77
CA ARG A 220 -20.58 23.46 -16.33
C ARG A 220 -21.81 23.17 -15.50
N ASN A 221 -22.98 23.72 -15.87
CA ASN A 221 -24.19 23.61 -15.05
C ASN A 221 -24.64 22.16 -14.88
N LYS A 222 -24.63 21.38 -15.97
CA LYS A 222 -24.97 19.94 -15.94
C LYS A 222 -23.99 19.15 -15.08
N LEU A 223 -22.71 19.49 -15.18
CA LEU A 223 -21.66 18.83 -14.41
C LEU A 223 -21.76 19.14 -12.91
N GLU A 224 -21.97 20.40 -12.55
CA GLU A 224 -22.09 20.82 -11.14
C GLU A 224 -23.31 20.17 -10.48
N GLU A 225 -24.44 20.07 -11.20
CA GLU A 225 -25.62 19.34 -10.71
C GLU A 225 -25.30 17.87 -10.42
N TYR A 226 -24.65 17.18 -11.37
CA TYR A 226 -24.20 15.81 -11.19
C TYR A 226 -23.26 15.65 -9.97
N ILE A 227 -22.24 16.52 -9.85
CA ILE A 227 -21.27 16.47 -8.76
C ILE A 227 -21.94 16.71 -7.40
N ASN A 228 -22.79 17.73 -7.29
CA ASN A 228 -23.45 18.06 -6.02
C ASN A 228 -24.36 16.93 -5.54
N ASN A 229 -25.06 16.26 -6.45
CA ASN A 229 -25.93 15.13 -6.12
C ASN A 229 -25.13 13.86 -5.80
N MET A 230 -24.19 13.47 -6.67
CA MET A 230 -23.51 12.18 -6.55
C MET A 230 -22.39 12.17 -5.51
N SER A 231 -21.74 13.31 -5.22
CA SER A 231 -20.73 13.36 -4.16
C SER A 231 -21.29 12.99 -2.79
N VAL A 232 -22.55 13.37 -2.52
CA VAL A 232 -23.29 13.02 -1.31
C VAL A 232 -23.87 11.61 -1.40
N ALA A 233 -24.68 11.34 -2.44
CA ALA A 233 -25.37 10.05 -2.58
C ALA A 233 -24.41 8.86 -2.72
N GLY A 234 -23.27 9.08 -3.36
CA GLY A 234 -22.21 8.10 -3.55
C GLY A 234 -21.13 8.11 -2.47
N SER A 235 -21.23 8.99 -1.46
CA SER A 235 -20.26 9.12 -0.36
C SER A 235 -18.81 9.22 -0.86
N TRP A 236 -18.53 10.16 -1.76
CA TRP A 236 -17.20 10.33 -2.33
C TRP A 236 -16.14 10.56 -1.25
N SER A 237 -14.92 10.08 -1.50
CA SER A 237 -13.82 10.33 -0.57
C SER A 237 -13.49 11.84 -0.49
N GLN A 238 -13.09 12.30 0.69
CA GLN A 238 -12.90 13.73 0.95
C GLN A 238 -11.85 14.38 0.03
N ASN A 239 -10.77 13.66 -0.27
CA ASN A 239 -9.75 14.07 -1.22
C ASN A 239 -10.30 14.22 -2.66
N ALA A 240 -11.23 13.36 -3.07
CA ALA A 240 -11.89 13.47 -4.37
C ALA A 240 -12.76 14.74 -4.45
N ILE A 241 -13.55 15.00 -3.40
CA ILE A 241 -14.40 16.19 -3.27
C ILE A 241 -13.55 17.46 -3.32
N GLN A 242 -12.47 17.51 -2.54
CA GLN A 242 -11.57 18.66 -2.50
C GLN A 242 -10.92 18.93 -3.86
N ALA A 243 -10.37 17.91 -4.51
CA ALA A 243 -9.75 18.05 -5.83
C ALA A 243 -10.75 18.49 -6.90
N THR A 244 -11.98 17.95 -6.86
CA THR A 244 -13.05 18.31 -7.80
C THR A 244 -13.52 19.75 -7.61
N HIS A 245 -13.77 20.18 -6.37
CA HIS A 245 -14.16 21.57 -6.10
C HIS A 245 -13.04 22.58 -6.40
N ALA A 246 -11.77 22.20 -6.24
CA ALA A 246 -10.66 23.06 -6.66
C ALA A 246 -10.71 23.36 -8.16
N TRP A 247 -11.00 22.35 -8.99
CA TRP A 247 -11.19 22.51 -10.44
C TRP A 247 -12.40 23.39 -10.80
N LEU A 248 -13.53 23.20 -10.11
CA LEU A 248 -14.72 24.04 -10.33
C LEU A 248 -14.49 25.50 -9.92
N LYS A 249 -13.75 25.72 -8.82
CA LYS A 249 -13.43 27.06 -8.31
C LYS A 249 -12.45 27.81 -9.21
N GLU A 250 -11.45 27.14 -9.79
CA GLU A 250 -10.54 27.75 -10.78
C GLU A 250 -11.29 28.21 -12.05
N GLY A 251 -12.42 27.56 -12.33
CA GLY A 251 -13.20 27.76 -13.54
C GLY A 251 -12.83 26.73 -14.61
N LEU A 252 -13.85 26.03 -15.10
CA LEU A 252 -13.67 25.08 -16.20
C LEU A 252 -13.23 25.84 -17.46
N LYS A 253 -12.19 25.32 -18.10
CA LYS A 253 -11.59 25.86 -19.33
C LYS A 253 -11.82 24.87 -20.46
N VAL A 254 -11.85 25.35 -21.70
CA VAL A 254 -11.87 24.46 -22.87
C VAL A 254 -10.67 23.51 -22.85
N ARG A 255 -10.87 22.25 -23.26
CA ARG A 255 -9.81 21.21 -23.20
C ARG A 255 -9.58 20.60 -24.56
N CYS A 256 -8.35 20.66 -25.06
CA CYS A 256 -7.98 20.07 -26.35
C CYS A 256 -8.09 18.54 -26.30
N ILE A 257 -8.92 17.96 -27.17
CA ILE A 257 -9.19 16.53 -27.27
C ILE A 257 -8.51 15.85 -28.46
N THR A 258 -7.63 16.55 -29.19
CA THR A 258 -6.92 16.00 -30.36
C THR A 258 -5.41 16.19 -30.25
N ARG A 259 -4.63 15.33 -30.88
CA ARG A 259 -3.16 15.41 -30.92
C ARG A 259 -2.61 15.02 -32.29
N ASP A 260 -1.48 15.62 -32.63
CA ASP A 260 -0.68 15.31 -33.82
C ASP A 260 0.22 14.09 -33.55
N LEU A 261 -0.41 12.94 -33.31
CA LEU A 261 0.26 11.65 -33.11
C LEU A 261 -0.25 10.65 -34.15
N LYS A 262 0.50 9.57 -34.36
CA LYS A 262 0.06 8.45 -35.21
C LYS A 262 -0.53 7.31 -34.38
N TRP A 263 -0.09 7.13 -33.14
CA TRP A 263 -0.58 6.11 -32.23
C TRP A 263 -1.70 6.62 -31.32
N GLY A 264 -2.94 6.41 -31.76
CA GLY A 264 -4.16 6.82 -31.06
C GLY A 264 -5.41 6.48 -31.86
N VAL A 265 -6.59 6.73 -31.30
CA VAL A 265 -7.86 6.60 -32.02
C VAL A 265 -7.97 7.70 -33.08
N PRO A 266 -8.19 7.39 -34.37
CA PRO A 266 -8.27 8.40 -35.42
C PRO A 266 -9.53 9.26 -35.29
N VAL A 267 -9.40 10.56 -35.59
CA VAL A 267 -10.53 11.50 -35.57
C VAL A 267 -11.34 11.34 -36.87
N PRO A 268 -12.67 11.10 -36.82
CA PRO A 268 -13.48 10.79 -38.00
C PRO A 268 -13.92 12.06 -38.75
N LEU A 269 -12.99 12.98 -39.02
CA LEU A 269 -13.21 14.20 -39.81
C LEU A 269 -12.11 14.36 -40.86
N GLU A 270 -12.48 14.67 -42.10
CA GLU A 270 -11.52 14.77 -43.23
C GLU A 270 -10.37 15.75 -42.95
N ARG A 271 -10.68 16.90 -42.32
CA ARG A 271 -9.68 17.92 -41.94
C ARG A 271 -8.71 17.47 -40.83
N PHE A 272 -9.04 16.39 -40.12
CA PHE A 272 -8.30 15.85 -38.97
C PHE A 272 -7.77 14.44 -39.22
N LYS A 273 -7.75 13.95 -40.46
CA LYS A 273 -7.35 12.57 -40.81
C LYS A 273 -5.95 12.16 -40.37
N GLU A 274 -5.05 13.11 -40.17
CA GLU A 274 -3.68 12.86 -39.70
C GLU A 274 -3.52 13.00 -38.17
N LYS A 275 -4.61 13.22 -37.45
CA LYS A 275 -4.66 13.43 -36.00
C LYS A 275 -5.41 12.29 -35.32
N VAL A 276 -5.10 12.12 -34.05
CA VAL A 276 -5.77 11.17 -33.16
C VAL A 276 -6.42 11.90 -31.99
N PHE A 277 -7.36 11.25 -31.32
CA PHE A 277 -7.86 11.74 -30.05
C PHE A 277 -6.76 11.76 -29.00
N TYR A 278 -6.83 12.76 -28.12
CA TYR A 278 -5.93 12.87 -26.99
C TYR A 278 -6.28 11.81 -25.94
N VAL A 279 -5.26 11.14 -25.40
CA VAL A 279 -5.43 10.04 -24.44
C VAL A 279 -6.32 10.39 -23.23
N TRP A 280 -6.29 11.64 -22.77
CA TRP A 280 -7.12 12.07 -21.63
C TRP A 280 -8.61 12.23 -21.96
N PHE A 281 -8.97 12.23 -23.24
CA PHE A 281 -10.36 12.16 -23.71
C PHE A 281 -10.83 10.71 -23.86
N ASP A 282 -10.03 9.83 -24.48
CA ASP A 282 -10.49 8.48 -24.84
C ASP A 282 -10.11 7.39 -23.82
N ALA A 283 -9.10 7.58 -22.96
CA ALA A 283 -8.72 6.55 -21.98
C ALA A 283 -9.87 6.17 -21.03
N PRO A 284 -10.69 7.10 -20.48
CA PRO A 284 -11.87 6.72 -19.70
C PRO A 284 -12.95 6.00 -20.52
N ILE A 285 -13.04 6.26 -21.83
CA ILE A 285 -13.92 5.50 -22.75
C ILE A 285 -13.44 4.03 -22.86
N GLY A 286 -12.17 3.79 -22.55
CA GLY A 286 -11.60 2.45 -22.37
C GLY A 286 -12.42 1.53 -21.46
N TYR A 287 -13.04 2.04 -20.40
CA TYR A 287 -13.88 1.20 -19.54
C TYR A 287 -15.10 0.65 -20.29
N VAL A 288 -15.71 1.48 -21.14
CA VAL A 288 -16.85 1.12 -21.98
C VAL A 288 -16.44 0.11 -23.04
N SER A 289 -15.36 0.40 -23.77
CA SER A 289 -14.88 -0.46 -24.86
C SER A 289 -14.39 -1.82 -24.37
N ILE A 290 -13.71 -1.87 -23.21
CA ILE A 290 -13.31 -3.13 -22.58
C ILE A 290 -14.53 -3.95 -22.15
N THR A 291 -15.61 -3.30 -21.71
CA THR A 291 -16.88 -3.98 -21.39
C THR A 291 -17.56 -4.49 -22.66
N SER A 292 -17.49 -3.74 -23.77
CA SER A 292 -17.95 -4.19 -25.10
C SER A 292 -17.17 -5.42 -25.59
N CYS A 293 -15.87 -5.50 -25.33
CA CYS A 293 -15.07 -6.70 -25.59
C CYS A 293 -15.44 -7.89 -24.69
N TYR A 294 -16.04 -7.64 -23.52
CA TYR A 294 -16.50 -8.68 -22.60
C TYR A 294 -17.88 -9.23 -22.99
N THR A 295 -18.80 -8.37 -23.44
CA THR A 295 -20.13 -8.76 -23.89
C THR A 295 -20.69 -7.80 -24.93
N ASN A 296 -21.42 -8.34 -25.91
CA ASN A 296 -22.14 -7.56 -26.91
C ASN A 296 -23.27 -6.73 -26.29
N GLU A 297 -23.75 -7.10 -25.10
CA GLU A 297 -24.84 -6.42 -24.37
C GLU A 297 -24.28 -5.40 -23.36
N TRP A 298 -23.11 -4.81 -23.62
CA TRP A 298 -22.41 -3.90 -22.72
C TRP A 298 -23.22 -2.65 -22.33
N GLU A 299 -24.15 -2.23 -23.20
CA GLU A 299 -25.04 -1.10 -22.92
C GLU A 299 -25.93 -1.37 -21.70
N GLN A 300 -26.23 -2.62 -21.35
CA GLN A 300 -26.97 -2.93 -20.13
C GLN A 300 -26.20 -2.52 -18.87
N TRP A 301 -24.87 -2.47 -18.92
CA TRP A 301 -24.02 -1.99 -17.82
C TRP A 301 -23.80 -0.47 -17.89
N TRP A 302 -23.53 0.07 -19.07
CA TRP A 302 -23.10 1.48 -19.24
C TRP A 302 -24.19 2.46 -19.64
N LYS A 303 -25.39 2.00 -19.99
CA LYS A 303 -26.57 2.83 -20.33
C LYS A 303 -27.82 2.42 -19.54
N ASN A 304 -27.65 2.19 -18.25
CA ASN A 304 -28.70 1.69 -17.34
C ASN A 304 -28.52 2.23 -15.90
N PRO A 305 -28.45 3.57 -15.73
CA PRO A 305 -28.17 4.20 -14.44
C PRO A 305 -29.19 3.87 -13.34
N GLU A 306 -30.40 3.43 -13.71
CA GLU A 306 -31.47 3.08 -12.77
C GLU A 306 -31.23 1.73 -12.06
N ASN A 307 -30.47 0.83 -12.69
CA ASN A 307 -30.24 -0.53 -12.19
C ASN A 307 -28.77 -0.85 -11.92
N VAL A 308 -27.83 0.02 -12.31
CA VAL A 308 -26.39 -0.20 -12.20
C VAL A 308 -25.72 0.89 -11.37
N GLU A 309 -24.94 0.47 -10.38
CA GLU A 309 -24.10 1.35 -9.58
C GLU A 309 -22.64 1.26 -10.05
N LEU A 310 -22.08 2.36 -10.57
CA LEU A 310 -20.68 2.43 -10.98
C LEU A 310 -19.78 2.88 -9.83
N TYR A 311 -18.78 2.05 -9.50
CA TYR A 311 -17.71 2.32 -8.55
C TYR A 311 -16.37 2.43 -9.27
N GLN A 312 -15.61 3.50 -9.01
CA GLN A 312 -14.30 3.72 -9.62
C GLN A 312 -13.18 3.86 -8.58
N PHE A 313 -12.06 3.17 -8.80
CA PHE A 313 -10.91 3.14 -7.90
C PHE A 313 -9.67 3.69 -8.59
N MET A 314 -9.01 4.68 -7.97
CA MET A 314 -7.87 5.36 -8.60
C MET A 314 -6.98 6.09 -7.59
N GLY A 315 -5.77 6.46 -8.02
CA GLY A 315 -4.95 7.46 -7.31
C GLY A 315 -5.45 8.89 -7.55
N LYS A 316 -5.10 9.83 -6.66
CA LYS A 316 -5.57 11.23 -6.68
C LYS A 316 -5.37 11.99 -7.99
N ASP A 317 -4.33 11.65 -8.76
CA ASP A 317 -4.02 12.33 -10.02
C ASP A 317 -5.09 12.10 -11.10
N ASN A 318 -5.85 11.02 -10.99
CA ASN A 318 -6.91 10.67 -11.95
C ASN A 318 -8.26 11.32 -11.63
N VAL A 319 -8.41 11.97 -10.47
CA VAL A 319 -9.71 12.48 -10.01
C VAL A 319 -10.37 13.43 -11.01
N PRO A 320 -9.71 14.48 -11.53
CA PRO A 320 -10.36 15.41 -12.45
C PRO A 320 -10.84 14.73 -13.75
N PHE A 321 -10.20 13.63 -14.15
CA PHE A 321 -10.60 12.91 -15.35
C PHE A 321 -11.89 12.14 -15.17
N HIS A 322 -12.17 11.69 -13.95
CA HIS A 322 -13.34 10.87 -13.63
C HIS A 322 -14.46 11.66 -12.96
N THR A 323 -14.18 12.85 -12.40
CA THR A 323 -15.19 13.72 -11.80
C THR A 323 -15.57 14.91 -12.68
N VAL A 324 -14.71 15.29 -13.65
CA VAL A 324 -14.95 16.41 -14.57
C VAL A 324 -14.97 15.94 -16.02
N MET A 325 -13.83 15.49 -16.57
CA MET A 325 -13.69 15.25 -18.01
C MET A 325 -14.64 14.19 -18.55
N PHE A 326 -14.64 13.00 -17.95
CA PHE A 326 -15.42 11.87 -18.43
C PHE A 326 -16.93 12.06 -18.19
N PRO A 327 -17.40 12.51 -16.99
CA PRO A 327 -18.81 12.85 -16.82
C PRO A 327 -19.28 13.94 -17.78
N SER A 328 -18.50 15.01 -18.02
CA SER A 328 -18.85 16.03 -19.03
C SER A 328 -18.97 15.43 -20.43
N THR A 329 -18.05 14.53 -20.79
CA THR A 329 -18.05 13.82 -22.08
C THR A 329 -19.34 13.01 -22.25
N LEU A 330 -19.74 12.23 -21.22
CA LEU A 330 -20.95 11.42 -21.27
C LEU A 330 -22.23 12.27 -21.22
N LEU A 331 -22.31 13.25 -20.31
CA LEU A 331 -23.44 14.18 -20.19
C LEU A 331 -23.66 14.99 -21.46
N GLY A 332 -22.57 15.36 -22.15
CA GLY A 332 -22.63 16.10 -23.42
C GLY A 332 -23.28 15.29 -24.55
N THR A 333 -23.27 13.96 -24.50
CA THR A 333 -23.94 13.13 -25.52
C THR A 333 -25.47 13.22 -25.45
N GLY A 334 -26.03 13.53 -24.27
CA GLY A 334 -27.47 13.49 -24.01
C GLY A 334 -28.07 12.08 -23.93
N GLU A 335 -27.24 11.02 -23.89
CA GLU A 335 -27.71 9.63 -23.74
C GLU A 335 -27.80 9.21 -22.26
N ASN A 336 -28.53 8.13 -21.99
CA ASN A 336 -28.80 7.62 -20.64
C ASN A 336 -27.63 6.83 -20.05
N TRP A 337 -26.45 7.46 -19.90
CA TRP A 337 -25.25 6.80 -19.40
C TRP A 337 -25.30 6.48 -17.90
N THR A 338 -24.77 5.32 -17.53
CA THR A 338 -24.40 4.98 -16.15
C THR A 338 -23.20 5.82 -15.73
N LEU A 339 -23.45 6.91 -14.98
CA LEU A 339 -22.39 7.75 -14.43
C LEU A 339 -21.86 7.17 -13.12
N MET A 340 -20.67 7.60 -12.73
CA MET A 340 -20.04 7.13 -11.49
C MET A 340 -20.89 7.51 -10.29
N LYS A 341 -21.27 6.50 -9.50
CA LYS A 341 -21.92 6.70 -8.19
C LYS A 341 -20.85 7.00 -7.15
N THR A 342 -19.86 6.12 -6.99
CA THR A 342 -18.85 6.23 -5.93
C THR A 342 -17.43 6.22 -6.49
N ILE A 343 -16.57 7.08 -5.93
CA ILE A 343 -15.14 7.13 -6.21
C ILE A 343 -14.33 6.80 -4.94
N SER A 344 -13.37 5.89 -5.07
CA SER A 344 -12.40 5.58 -4.02
C SER A 344 -11.02 6.04 -4.44
N VAL A 345 -10.53 7.09 -3.79
CA VAL A 345 -9.27 7.74 -4.14
C VAL A 345 -8.22 7.48 -3.07
N THR A 346 -7.02 7.10 -3.51
CA THR A 346 -5.85 7.01 -2.62
C THR A 346 -4.88 8.16 -2.82
N GLU A 347 -4.23 8.53 -1.72
CA GLU A 347 -2.98 9.29 -1.71
C GLU A 347 -1.80 8.41 -2.14
N TYR A 348 -0.57 8.91 -2.07
CA TYR A 348 0.60 8.15 -2.53
C TYR A 348 1.09 7.13 -1.50
N LEU A 349 1.52 5.98 -1.98
CA LEU A 349 2.42 5.09 -1.25
C LEU A 349 3.87 5.48 -1.61
N ASN A 350 4.61 5.94 -0.62
CA ASN A 350 6.03 6.23 -0.70
C ASN A 350 6.85 4.99 -0.29
N TYR A 351 8.16 4.98 -0.57
CA TYR A 351 9.05 3.84 -0.34
C TYR A 351 10.29 4.26 0.46
N GLU A 352 10.45 3.70 1.65
CA GLU A 352 11.52 3.99 2.61
C GLU A 352 11.70 5.50 2.87
N SER A 353 12.79 6.12 2.43
CA SER A 353 13.03 7.55 2.66
C SER A 353 12.56 8.46 1.51
N GLY A 354 11.90 7.91 0.49
CA GLY A 354 11.56 8.65 -0.73
C GLY A 354 10.41 8.08 -1.55
N LYS A 355 10.42 8.35 -2.86
CA LYS A 355 9.40 7.88 -3.82
C LYS A 355 9.89 6.67 -4.60
N PHE A 356 8.97 5.86 -5.10
CA PHE A 356 9.27 4.89 -6.15
C PHE A 356 9.93 5.59 -7.35
N SER A 357 10.98 5.00 -7.91
CA SER A 357 11.66 5.55 -9.07
C SER A 357 12.11 4.45 -10.00
N LYS A 358 11.53 4.38 -11.20
CA LYS A 358 11.92 3.39 -12.21
C LYS A 358 13.34 3.66 -12.73
N SER A 359 13.65 4.90 -13.10
CA SER A 359 14.97 5.28 -13.63
C SER A 359 16.10 5.03 -12.64
N LYS A 360 15.88 5.29 -11.35
CA LYS A 360 16.83 5.00 -10.27
C LYS A 360 16.65 3.62 -9.65
N GLY A 361 15.73 2.80 -10.19
CA GLY A 361 15.29 1.51 -9.66
C GLY A 361 15.02 1.50 -8.15
N ILE A 362 14.43 2.53 -7.58
CA ILE A 362 14.10 2.57 -6.15
C ILE A 362 12.69 2.01 -5.96
N GLY A 363 12.55 1.03 -5.07
CA GLY A 363 11.27 0.44 -4.69
C GLY A 363 11.01 -0.94 -5.31
N VAL A 364 9.96 -1.59 -4.81
CA VAL A 364 9.51 -2.90 -5.28
C VAL A 364 8.51 -2.72 -6.43
N PHE A 365 8.80 -3.36 -7.56
CA PHE A 365 7.89 -3.45 -8.70
C PHE A 365 7.08 -4.74 -8.66
N GLY A 366 5.98 -4.81 -9.40
CA GLY A 366 5.06 -5.95 -9.33
C GLY A 366 5.70 -7.29 -9.72
N ASN A 367 6.67 -7.26 -10.64
CA ASN A 367 7.48 -8.43 -10.99
C ASN A 367 8.53 -8.78 -9.91
N ASP A 368 9.11 -7.76 -9.25
CA ASP A 368 10.06 -7.96 -8.15
C ASP A 368 9.41 -8.71 -6.97
N ALA A 369 8.16 -8.40 -6.64
CA ALA A 369 7.45 -8.95 -5.49
C ALA A 369 7.38 -10.48 -5.53
N LYS A 370 7.14 -11.05 -6.72
CA LYS A 370 7.10 -12.50 -6.97
C LYS A 370 8.42 -13.19 -6.64
N ASP A 371 9.55 -12.52 -6.88
CA ASP A 371 10.88 -13.08 -6.72
C ASP A 371 11.40 -13.01 -5.28
N THR A 372 10.59 -12.51 -4.33
CA THR A 372 10.96 -12.42 -2.91
C THR A 372 10.66 -13.70 -2.13
N ASN A 373 9.90 -14.64 -2.69
CA ASN A 373 9.31 -15.79 -1.97
C ASN A 373 8.43 -15.42 -0.76
N ILE A 374 8.17 -14.12 -0.52
CA ILE A 374 7.16 -13.67 0.42
C ILE A 374 5.80 -13.97 -0.20
N PRO A 375 4.90 -14.69 0.50
CA PRO A 375 3.60 -15.05 -0.05
C PRO A 375 2.76 -13.82 -0.44
N VAL A 376 1.94 -13.98 -1.48
CA VAL A 376 1.10 -12.88 -2.00
C VAL A 376 0.17 -12.30 -0.93
N GLU A 377 -0.37 -13.14 -0.04
CA GLU A 377 -1.25 -12.71 1.04
C GLU A 377 -0.57 -11.72 2.00
N VAL A 378 0.73 -11.87 2.24
CA VAL A 378 1.50 -10.93 3.08
C VAL A 378 1.61 -9.57 2.40
N TRP A 379 1.87 -9.55 1.09
CA TRP A 379 1.89 -8.31 0.31
C TRP A 379 0.54 -7.62 0.29
N ARG A 380 -0.54 -8.37 0.02
CA ARG A 380 -1.90 -7.83 0.01
C ARG A 380 -2.28 -7.27 1.37
N TYR A 381 -2.06 -8.04 2.43
CA TYR A 381 -2.33 -7.61 3.81
C TYR A 381 -1.59 -6.31 4.16
N TYR A 382 -0.28 -6.29 3.92
CA TYR A 382 0.56 -5.15 4.26
C TYR A 382 0.14 -3.87 3.52
N LEU A 383 -0.10 -3.97 2.21
CA LEU A 383 -0.52 -2.84 1.42
C LEU A 383 -1.91 -2.32 1.83
N LEU A 384 -2.82 -3.22 2.22
CA LEU A 384 -4.18 -2.86 2.61
C LEU A 384 -4.27 -2.29 4.04
N THR A 385 -3.49 -2.81 4.99
CA THR A 385 -3.41 -2.22 6.34
C THR A 385 -2.76 -0.84 6.32
N ASN A 386 -1.86 -0.61 5.36
CA ASN A 386 -1.23 0.68 5.10
C ASN A 386 -1.83 1.41 3.89
N ARG A 387 -3.09 1.14 3.51
CA ARG A 387 -3.73 1.81 2.38
C ARG A 387 -3.75 3.33 2.58
N PRO A 388 -3.24 4.15 1.63
CA PRO A 388 -3.21 5.61 1.74
C PRO A 388 -4.59 6.25 1.48
N GLU A 389 -5.53 6.13 2.43
CA GLU A 389 -6.90 6.63 2.25
C GLU A 389 -7.06 8.14 2.50
N VAL A 390 -6.29 8.70 3.44
CA VAL A 390 -6.43 10.10 3.91
C VAL A 390 -5.16 10.92 3.64
N SER A 391 -4.00 10.30 3.85
CA SER A 391 -2.69 10.90 3.65
C SER A 391 -1.77 9.92 2.95
N ASP A 392 -0.65 10.43 2.41
CA ASP A 392 0.43 9.58 1.93
C ASP A 392 0.86 8.59 3.02
N THR A 393 1.25 7.39 2.61
CA THR A 393 1.75 6.33 3.50
C THR A 393 3.14 5.89 3.07
N LEU A 394 3.83 5.16 3.93
CA LEU A 394 5.19 4.75 3.69
C LEU A 394 5.34 3.23 3.77
N PHE A 395 5.85 2.63 2.69
CA PHE A 395 6.33 1.26 2.71
C PHE A 395 7.71 1.22 3.38
N THR A 396 7.87 0.39 4.41
CA THR A 396 9.20 0.03 4.93
C THR A 396 9.30 -1.48 5.14
N TRP A 397 10.49 -2.04 4.91
CA TRP A 397 10.71 -3.47 5.12
C TRP A 397 10.59 -3.87 6.60
N ALA A 398 10.92 -2.97 7.52
CA ALA A 398 10.77 -3.20 8.96
C ALA A 398 9.30 -3.29 9.37
N ASP A 399 8.45 -2.40 8.85
CA ASP A 399 7.01 -2.45 9.13
C ASP A 399 6.37 -3.67 8.46
N LEU A 400 6.77 -4.05 7.24
CA LEU A 400 6.32 -5.31 6.61
C LEU A 400 6.61 -6.52 7.49
N GLN A 401 7.83 -6.61 8.04
CA GLN A 401 8.21 -7.66 8.97
C GLN A 401 7.35 -7.63 10.24
N ALA A 402 7.18 -6.45 10.85
CA ALA A 402 6.38 -6.31 12.06
C ALA A 402 4.93 -6.75 11.85
N LYS A 403 4.30 -6.37 10.74
CA LYS A 403 2.93 -6.78 10.38
C LYS A 403 2.84 -8.28 10.09
N SER A 404 3.80 -8.83 9.34
CA SER A 404 3.85 -10.26 9.05
C SER A 404 4.02 -11.10 10.32
N ASN A 405 4.99 -10.76 11.17
CA ASN A 405 5.31 -11.57 12.34
C ASN A 405 4.29 -11.36 13.47
N ASN A 406 3.91 -10.12 13.78
CA ASN A 406 3.07 -9.85 14.95
C ASN A 406 1.58 -10.03 14.67
N GLU A 407 1.09 -9.62 13.49
CA GLU A 407 -0.35 -9.63 13.19
C GLU A 407 -0.75 -10.90 12.43
N LEU A 408 0.01 -11.31 11.41
CA LEU A 408 -0.32 -12.52 10.66
C LEU A 408 0.13 -13.79 11.40
N LEU A 409 1.41 -13.92 11.75
CA LEU A 409 1.93 -15.14 12.38
C LEU A 409 1.46 -15.29 13.84
N ASN A 410 1.74 -14.30 14.70
CA ASN A 410 1.53 -14.41 16.15
C ASN A 410 0.08 -14.22 16.61
N ASN A 411 -0.78 -13.60 15.80
CA ASN A 411 -2.21 -13.45 16.10
C ASN A 411 -3.08 -14.39 15.25
N LEU A 412 -3.26 -14.09 13.96
CA LEU A 412 -4.18 -14.83 13.08
C LEU A 412 -3.77 -16.30 12.88
N GLY A 413 -2.54 -16.52 12.46
CA GLY A 413 -1.97 -17.85 12.24
C GLY A 413 -1.93 -18.65 13.54
N ASN A 414 -1.54 -18.03 14.65
CA ASN A 414 -1.51 -18.67 15.95
C ASN A 414 -2.90 -19.14 16.42
N PHE A 415 -3.93 -18.29 16.30
CA PHE A 415 -5.30 -18.66 16.65
C PHE A 415 -5.75 -19.89 15.87
N ILE A 416 -5.66 -19.83 14.53
CA ILE A 416 -6.12 -20.91 13.65
C ILE A 416 -5.34 -22.20 13.92
N ASN A 417 -4.01 -22.10 14.04
CA ASN A 417 -3.17 -23.27 14.30
C ASN A 417 -3.48 -23.92 15.66
N ARG A 418 -3.69 -23.14 16.73
CA ARG A 418 -4.06 -23.67 18.06
C ARG A 418 -5.39 -24.43 18.01
N VAL A 419 -6.39 -23.87 17.33
CA VAL A 419 -7.72 -24.49 17.20
C VAL A 419 -7.62 -25.80 16.44
N LEU A 420 -7.10 -25.75 15.21
CA LEU A 420 -7.08 -26.90 14.31
C LEU A 420 -6.14 -28.00 14.81
N SER A 421 -4.96 -27.66 15.32
CA SER A 421 -4.02 -28.64 15.89
C SER A 421 -4.59 -29.32 17.13
N PHE A 422 -5.37 -28.63 17.96
CA PHE A 422 -5.99 -29.27 19.13
C PHE A 422 -7.09 -30.25 18.73
N ILE A 423 -7.94 -29.90 17.75
CA ILE A 423 -8.96 -30.81 17.21
C ILE A 423 -8.30 -32.03 16.55
N ALA A 424 -7.21 -31.83 15.81
CA ALA A 424 -6.53 -32.90 15.09
C ALA A 424 -5.82 -33.93 15.98
N LYS A 425 -5.45 -33.58 17.22
CA LYS A 425 -4.83 -34.50 18.17
C LYS A 425 -5.70 -35.76 18.39
N PRO A 426 -5.10 -36.93 18.59
CA PRO A 426 -5.84 -38.18 18.79
C PRO A 426 -6.74 -38.11 20.03
N PRO A 427 -7.81 -38.94 20.09
CA PRO A 427 -8.65 -39.06 21.28
C PRO A 427 -7.82 -39.31 22.54
N GLY A 428 -8.16 -38.63 23.64
CA GLY A 428 -7.37 -38.61 24.88
C GLY A 428 -6.36 -37.46 24.97
N GLN A 429 -6.06 -36.79 23.85
CA GLN A 429 -5.28 -35.55 23.79
C GLN A 429 -5.97 -34.42 23.01
N GLY A 430 -7.08 -34.75 22.33
CA GLY A 430 -7.90 -33.89 21.49
C GLY A 430 -9.12 -34.64 20.95
N TYR A 431 -9.60 -34.29 19.75
CA TYR A 431 -10.87 -34.80 19.21
C TYR A 431 -10.74 -35.71 17.97
N GLY A 432 -9.53 -36.17 17.64
CA GLY A 432 -9.30 -37.11 16.54
C GLY A 432 -9.66 -36.55 15.16
N SER A 433 -9.44 -35.25 14.95
CA SER A 433 -9.83 -34.50 13.74
C SER A 433 -11.35 -34.39 13.51
N ILE A 434 -12.16 -34.70 14.52
CA ILE A 434 -13.62 -34.56 14.46
C ILE A 434 -14.05 -33.33 15.26
N VAL A 435 -14.89 -32.48 14.68
CA VAL A 435 -15.47 -31.32 15.36
C VAL A 435 -16.44 -31.82 16.43
N PRO A 436 -16.26 -31.43 17.71
CA PRO A 436 -17.09 -31.93 18.79
C PRO A 436 -18.49 -31.29 18.79
N ASP A 437 -19.41 -31.87 19.56
CA ASP A 437 -20.73 -31.29 19.78
C ASP A 437 -20.68 -30.12 20.81
N ALA A 438 -21.68 -29.25 20.83
CA ALA A 438 -21.69 -28.05 21.67
C ALA A 438 -23.06 -27.75 22.27
N ASN A 439 -23.67 -28.77 22.87
CA ASN A 439 -24.96 -28.61 23.53
C ASN A 439 -24.87 -27.54 24.64
N GLY A 440 -25.76 -26.54 24.61
CA GLY A 440 -25.80 -25.45 25.58
C GLY A 440 -24.83 -24.29 25.31
N ALA A 441 -24.21 -24.20 24.12
CA ALA A 441 -23.30 -23.11 23.75
C ALA A 441 -23.90 -21.71 23.94
N GLU A 442 -25.20 -21.56 23.69
CA GLU A 442 -25.99 -20.34 23.87
C GLU A 442 -26.08 -19.87 25.32
N SER A 443 -25.93 -20.80 26.27
CA SER A 443 -25.97 -20.54 27.71
C SER A 443 -24.59 -20.45 28.36
N HIS A 444 -23.53 -20.85 27.65
CA HIS A 444 -22.15 -20.78 28.15
C HIS A 444 -21.65 -19.33 28.14
N GLN A 445 -21.39 -18.79 29.33
CA GLN A 445 -21.17 -17.34 29.54
C GLN A 445 -20.05 -16.76 28.66
N LEU A 446 -18.87 -17.39 28.60
CA LEU A 446 -17.76 -16.91 27.78
C LEU A 446 -18.10 -16.95 26.28
N THR A 447 -18.81 -17.99 25.83
CA THR A 447 -19.22 -18.16 24.43
C THR A 447 -20.22 -17.09 24.03
N LYS A 448 -21.20 -16.82 24.88
CA LYS A 448 -22.21 -15.78 24.68
C LYS A 448 -21.57 -14.40 24.56
N THR A 449 -20.67 -14.05 25.49
CA THR A 449 -19.96 -12.77 25.45
C THR A 449 -19.10 -12.61 24.19
N LEU A 450 -18.41 -13.67 23.77
CA LEU A 450 -17.65 -13.66 22.52
C LEU A 450 -18.57 -13.46 21.31
N ALA A 451 -19.68 -14.19 21.23
CA ALA A 451 -20.63 -14.09 20.14
C ALA A 451 -21.25 -12.70 19.98
N GLU A 452 -21.58 -12.02 21.10
CA GLU A 452 -22.06 -10.64 21.09
C GLU A 452 -21.03 -9.67 20.52
N LYS A 453 -19.75 -9.83 20.89
CA LYS A 453 -18.65 -9.02 20.34
C LYS A 453 -18.43 -9.29 18.85
N VAL A 454 -18.38 -10.56 18.46
CA VAL A 454 -18.19 -10.98 17.06
C VAL A 454 -19.31 -10.46 16.18
N GLY A 455 -20.57 -10.54 16.63
CA GLY A 455 -21.71 -9.97 15.94
C GLY A 455 -21.54 -8.47 15.64
N LYS A 456 -21.11 -7.69 16.65
CA LYS A 456 -20.83 -6.25 16.49
C LYS A 456 -19.67 -5.99 15.51
N TYR A 457 -18.60 -6.78 15.57
CA TYR A 457 -17.49 -6.63 14.62
C TYR A 457 -17.91 -6.97 13.19
N VAL A 458 -18.75 -7.98 12.98
CA VAL A 458 -19.27 -8.31 11.65
C VAL A 458 -20.13 -7.15 11.12
N GLU A 459 -21.00 -6.56 11.94
CA GLU A 459 -21.78 -5.37 11.54
C GLU A 459 -20.87 -4.20 11.14
N GLN A 460 -19.87 -3.87 11.98
CA GLN A 460 -18.92 -2.81 11.71
C GLN A 460 -18.09 -3.08 10.45
N TYR A 461 -17.73 -4.33 10.21
CA TYR A 461 -17.03 -4.76 9.00
C TYR A 461 -17.90 -4.49 7.77
N LEU A 462 -19.16 -4.95 7.79
CA LEU A 462 -20.08 -4.77 6.68
C LEU A 462 -20.33 -3.29 6.39
N GLU A 463 -20.55 -2.47 7.43
CA GLU A 463 -20.74 -1.03 7.29
C GLU A 463 -19.50 -0.35 6.66
N ALA A 464 -18.31 -0.69 7.15
CA ALA A 464 -17.07 -0.15 6.62
C ALA A 464 -16.89 -0.53 5.13
N MET A 465 -17.12 -1.79 4.79
CA MET A 465 -16.94 -2.29 3.42
C MET A 465 -17.97 -1.73 2.43
N GLU A 466 -19.23 -1.57 2.83
CA GLU A 466 -20.26 -0.88 2.03
C GLU A 466 -19.88 0.57 1.72
N LYS A 467 -19.23 1.24 2.68
CA LYS A 467 -18.71 2.61 2.53
C LYS A 467 -17.30 2.66 1.94
N VAL A 468 -16.78 1.54 1.43
CA VAL A 468 -15.44 1.41 0.83
C VAL A 468 -14.30 1.87 1.76
N LYS A 469 -14.48 1.70 3.09
CA LYS A 469 -13.46 1.95 4.12
C LYS A 469 -12.62 0.69 4.33
N LEU A 470 -11.85 0.33 3.31
CA LEU A 470 -11.16 -0.97 3.22
C LEU A 470 -10.18 -1.21 4.37
N LYS A 471 -9.43 -0.17 4.76
CA LYS A 471 -8.50 -0.26 5.90
C LYS A 471 -9.22 -0.56 7.22
N GLN A 472 -10.36 0.10 7.44
CA GLN A 472 -11.18 -0.13 8.62
C GLN A 472 -11.81 -1.52 8.60
N GLY A 473 -12.32 -1.97 7.45
CA GLY A 473 -12.82 -3.33 7.27
C GLY A 473 -11.78 -4.38 7.66
N LEU A 474 -10.56 -4.29 7.12
CA LEU A 474 -9.47 -5.22 7.46
C LEU A 474 -9.15 -5.22 8.96
N LYS A 475 -9.02 -4.03 9.56
CA LYS A 475 -8.74 -3.89 11.00
C LYS A 475 -9.85 -4.54 11.84
N THR A 476 -11.10 -4.31 11.49
CA THR A 476 -12.26 -4.89 12.19
C THR A 476 -12.27 -6.42 12.08
N ALA A 477 -12.00 -6.99 10.89
CA ALA A 477 -11.89 -8.43 10.72
C ALA A 477 -10.76 -9.03 11.57
N MET A 478 -9.60 -8.38 11.62
CA MET A 478 -8.46 -8.84 12.43
C MET A 478 -8.73 -8.78 13.95
N SER A 479 -9.59 -7.87 14.42
CA SER A 479 -10.01 -7.83 15.84
C SER A 479 -10.69 -9.12 16.28
N ILE A 480 -11.42 -9.81 15.40
CA ILE A 480 -12.07 -11.10 15.70
C ILE A 480 -11.03 -12.19 16.00
N SER A 481 -9.86 -12.17 15.33
CA SER A 481 -8.75 -13.07 15.66
C SER A 481 -8.22 -12.83 17.06
N SER A 482 -8.08 -11.57 17.46
CA SER A 482 -7.62 -11.21 18.81
C SER A 482 -8.61 -11.68 19.88
N GLU A 483 -9.91 -11.50 19.65
CA GLU A 483 -10.96 -12.03 20.53
C GLU A 483 -10.95 -13.56 20.58
N GLY A 484 -10.70 -14.24 19.46
CA GLY A 484 -10.53 -15.70 19.43
C GLY A 484 -9.34 -16.18 20.27
N ASN A 485 -8.20 -15.49 20.18
CA ASN A 485 -7.03 -15.79 21.02
C ASN A 485 -7.32 -15.58 22.52
N ALA A 486 -7.98 -14.47 22.87
CA ALA A 486 -8.39 -14.17 24.24
C ALA A 486 -9.35 -15.24 24.78
N TYR A 487 -10.35 -15.62 23.99
CA TYR A 487 -11.32 -16.65 24.34
C TYR A 487 -10.67 -18.01 24.63
N LEU A 488 -9.71 -18.44 23.81
CA LEU A 488 -8.94 -19.66 24.07
C LEU A 488 -8.11 -19.55 25.36
N GLN A 489 -7.56 -18.36 25.65
CA GLN A 489 -6.75 -18.16 26.84
C GLN A 489 -7.58 -18.14 28.12
N GLU A 490 -8.68 -17.38 28.14
CA GLU A 490 -9.60 -17.23 29.27
C GLU A 490 -10.29 -18.55 29.62
N SER A 491 -10.71 -19.32 28.60
CA SER A 491 -11.32 -20.63 28.80
C SER A 491 -10.34 -21.68 29.34
N GLN A 492 -9.03 -21.47 29.18
CA GLN A 492 -8.02 -22.48 29.51
C GLN A 492 -8.38 -23.87 28.93
N PHE A 493 -8.78 -23.91 27.65
CA PHE A 493 -9.38 -25.10 27.01
C PHE A 493 -8.58 -26.40 27.19
N TRP A 494 -7.26 -26.32 27.34
CA TRP A 494 -6.38 -27.47 27.59
C TRP A 494 -6.57 -28.09 28.98
N LYS A 495 -6.98 -27.31 29.99
CA LYS A 495 -7.39 -27.81 31.30
C LYS A 495 -8.83 -28.31 31.25
N LEU A 496 -9.73 -27.54 30.64
CA LEU A 496 -11.13 -27.95 30.46
C LEU A 496 -11.23 -29.32 29.80
N TYR A 497 -10.41 -29.63 28.80
CA TYR A 497 -10.44 -30.95 28.16
C TYR A 497 -10.28 -32.12 29.15
N LYS A 498 -9.53 -31.92 30.24
CA LYS A 498 -9.30 -32.94 31.27
C LYS A 498 -10.33 -32.90 32.40
N GLU A 499 -10.86 -31.72 32.71
CA GLU A 499 -11.68 -31.45 33.90
C GLU A 499 -13.18 -31.35 33.57
N ASP A 500 -13.53 -30.74 32.43
CA ASP A 500 -14.89 -30.50 31.96
C ASP A 500 -14.93 -30.55 30.41
N GLN A 501 -14.98 -31.77 29.90
CA GLN A 501 -14.98 -32.05 28.47
C GLN A 501 -16.19 -31.44 27.72
N PRO A 502 -17.42 -31.42 28.27
CA PRO A 502 -18.54 -30.69 27.68
C PRO A 502 -18.25 -29.20 27.42
N SER A 503 -17.74 -28.47 28.42
CA SER A 503 -17.39 -27.05 28.23
C SER A 503 -16.24 -26.86 27.23
N CYS A 504 -15.23 -27.74 27.24
CA CYS A 504 -14.17 -27.74 26.22
C CYS A 504 -14.73 -27.94 24.81
N SER A 505 -15.75 -28.80 24.65
CA SER A 505 -16.36 -29.10 23.36
C SER A 505 -17.08 -27.86 22.79
N ILE A 506 -17.79 -27.11 23.65
CA ILE A 506 -18.39 -25.80 23.30
C ILE A 506 -17.30 -24.82 22.84
N VAL A 507 -16.22 -24.70 23.60
CA VAL A 507 -15.11 -23.79 23.27
C VAL A 507 -14.50 -24.13 21.91
N MET A 508 -14.23 -25.41 21.66
CA MET A 508 -13.58 -25.83 20.43
C MET A 508 -14.49 -25.73 19.20
N ARG A 509 -15.78 -26.05 19.34
CA ARG A 509 -16.75 -25.89 18.23
C ARG A 509 -16.99 -24.42 17.89
N THR A 510 -17.12 -23.56 18.90
CA THR A 510 -17.18 -22.11 18.70
C THR A 510 -15.93 -21.60 17.99
N SER A 511 -14.75 -22.02 18.45
CA SER A 511 -13.47 -21.57 17.89
C SER A 511 -13.27 -21.99 16.44
N VAL A 512 -13.63 -23.22 16.05
CA VAL A 512 -13.51 -23.65 14.65
C VAL A 512 -14.51 -22.93 13.74
N GLY A 513 -15.69 -22.58 14.26
CA GLY A 513 -16.62 -21.69 13.57
C GLY A 513 -16.04 -20.30 13.31
N LEU A 514 -15.33 -19.72 14.30
CA LEU A 514 -14.61 -18.46 14.12
C LEU A 514 -13.48 -18.56 13.10
N VAL A 515 -12.77 -19.69 13.02
CA VAL A 515 -11.75 -19.93 11.97
C VAL A 515 -12.38 -19.80 10.57
N HIS A 516 -13.54 -20.41 10.36
CA HIS A 516 -14.25 -20.29 9.08
C HIS A 516 -14.78 -18.87 8.84
N LEU A 517 -15.35 -18.21 9.85
CA LEU A 517 -15.81 -16.84 9.74
C LEU A 517 -14.67 -15.88 9.36
N LEU A 518 -13.49 -16.03 9.96
CA LEU A 518 -12.30 -15.26 9.61
C LEU A 518 -11.87 -15.52 8.16
N ALA A 519 -11.92 -16.77 7.68
CA ALA A 519 -11.68 -17.07 6.26
C ALA A 519 -12.67 -16.34 5.35
N CYS A 520 -13.95 -16.24 5.72
CA CYS A 520 -14.94 -15.48 4.95
C CYS A 520 -14.68 -13.97 4.96
N LEU A 521 -14.42 -13.38 6.13
CA LEU A 521 -14.18 -11.93 6.26
C LEU A 521 -12.87 -11.49 5.62
N LEU A 522 -11.86 -12.36 5.60
CA LEU A 522 -10.54 -12.05 5.05
C LEU A 522 -10.38 -12.44 3.58
N GLU A 523 -11.33 -13.17 2.97
CA GLU A 523 -11.24 -13.55 1.54
C GLU A 523 -11.03 -12.34 0.61
N PRO A 524 -11.70 -11.18 0.81
CA PRO A 524 -11.46 -10.03 -0.04
C PRO A 524 -10.02 -9.51 0.04
N PHE A 525 -9.36 -9.70 1.18
CA PHE A 525 -8.03 -9.16 1.47
C PHE A 525 -6.92 -10.17 1.16
N MET A 526 -7.12 -11.44 1.51
CA MET A 526 -6.15 -12.53 1.40
C MET A 526 -6.85 -13.80 0.87
N PRO A 527 -7.16 -13.88 -0.44
CA PRO A 527 -7.98 -14.97 -0.96
C PRO A 527 -7.30 -16.35 -0.88
N SER A 528 -6.00 -16.41 -1.19
CA SER A 528 -5.18 -17.63 -1.05
C SER A 528 -5.20 -18.19 0.38
N PHE A 529 -5.13 -17.31 1.38
CA PHE A 529 -5.25 -17.67 2.79
C PHE A 529 -6.61 -18.30 3.10
N SER A 530 -7.71 -17.69 2.63
CA SER A 530 -9.05 -18.22 2.86
C SER A 530 -9.27 -19.59 2.22
N VAL A 531 -8.69 -19.82 1.03
CA VAL A 531 -8.68 -21.13 0.37
C VAL A 531 -7.92 -22.16 1.19
N GLU A 532 -6.72 -21.83 1.67
CA GLU A 532 -5.91 -22.77 2.47
C GLU A 532 -6.55 -23.08 3.82
N VAL A 533 -7.18 -22.09 4.50
CA VAL A 533 -7.93 -22.33 5.73
C VAL A 533 -9.10 -23.29 5.48
N ASN A 534 -9.89 -23.07 4.42
CA ASN A 534 -11.00 -23.96 4.10
C ASN A 534 -10.53 -25.38 3.72
N LYS A 535 -9.38 -25.50 3.06
CA LYS A 535 -8.75 -26.80 2.79
C LYS A 535 -8.34 -27.50 4.08
N GLN A 536 -7.76 -26.79 5.06
CA GLN A 536 -7.47 -27.37 6.38
C GLN A 536 -8.74 -27.71 7.17
N LEU A 537 -9.83 -26.97 6.95
CA LEU A 537 -11.15 -27.34 7.46
C LEU A 537 -11.82 -28.47 6.66
N ASN A 538 -11.25 -28.92 5.54
CA ASN A 538 -11.86 -29.89 4.63
C ASN A 538 -13.24 -29.45 4.11
N LEU A 539 -13.34 -28.16 3.74
CA LEU A 539 -14.50 -27.55 3.10
C LEU A 539 -14.20 -27.26 1.63
N GLN A 540 -15.18 -27.45 0.74
CA GLN A 540 -15.02 -27.16 -0.69
C GLN A 540 -14.99 -25.63 -0.92
N PRO A 541 -13.96 -25.07 -1.59
CA PRO A 541 -13.74 -23.63 -1.66
C PRO A 541 -14.93 -22.81 -2.21
N GLU A 542 -15.60 -23.26 -3.27
CA GLU A 542 -16.61 -22.45 -3.97
C GLU A 542 -18.00 -22.47 -3.31
N LYS A 543 -18.27 -23.41 -2.39
CA LYS A 543 -19.61 -23.59 -1.80
C LYS A 543 -19.78 -22.94 -0.43
N HIS A 544 -18.69 -22.57 0.23
CA HIS A 544 -18.71 -22.25 1.67
C HIS A 544 -18.26 -20.83 2.03
N ILE A 545 -17.66 -20.05 1.12
CA ILE A 545 -17.31 -18.65 1.40
C ILE A 545 -18.47 -17.75 0.97
N SER A 546 -19.23 -17.24 1.94
CA SER A 546 -20.40 -16.39 1.70
C SER A 546 -20.66 -15.50 2.92
N LEU A 547 -21.10 -14.27 2.67
CA LEU A 547 -21.52 -13.28 3.67
C LEU A 547 -22.85 -12.65 3.22
N CYS A 548 -23.73 -13.47 2.66
CA CYS A 548 -24.97 -13.05 2.04
C CYS A 548 -26.11 -12.98 3.07
N ASP A 549 -26.84 -11.86 3.08
CA ASP A 549 -28.00 -11.67 3.96
C ASP A 549 -29.12 -12.68 3.62
N GLU A 550 -29.35 -12.94 2.33
CA GLU A 550 -30.40 -13.87 1.86
C GLU A 550 -30.17 -15.31 2.34
N LYS A 551 -28.91 -15.69 2.61
CA LYS A 551 -28.54 -17.00 3.16
C LYS A 551 -28.46 -17.02 4.69
N GLY A 552 -28.76 -15.89 5.36
CA GLY A 552 -28.61 -15.75 6.80
C GLY A 552 -27.17 -15.88 7.29
N ASP A 553 -26.17 -15.61 6.46
CA ASP A 553 -24.74 -15.75 6.83
C ASP A 553 -24.36 -14.76 7.94
N VAL A 554 -24.87 -13.54 7.88
CA VAL A 554 -24.60 -12.48 8.86
C VAL A 554 -25.18 -12.82 10.23
N ASP A 555 -26.40 -13.38 10.27
CA ASP A 555 -27.00 -13.84 11.52
C ASP A 555 -26.26 -15.07 12.09
N ARG A 556 -25.86 -16.01 11.22
CA ARG A 556 -25.04 -17.17 11.61
C ARG A 556 -23.68 -16.78 12.19
N ALA A 557 -23.11 -15.64 11.79
CA ALA A 557 -21.87 -15.15 12.39
C ALA A 557 -21.99 -14.84 13.89
N ARG A 558 -23.21 -14.59 14.40
CA ARG A 558 -23.51 -14.42 15.84
C ARG A 558 -23.62 -15.75 16.59
N ARG A 559 -23.61 -16.87 15.89
CA ARG A 559 -23.65 -18.22 16.48
C ARG A 559 -22.51 -19.05 15.90
N PRO A 560 -21.23 -18.72 16.22
CA PRO A 560 -20.08 -19.40 15.61
C PRO A 560 -20.11 -20.93 15.80
N TRP A 561 -20.69 -21.42 16.89
CA TRP A 561 -20.84 -22.86 17.15
C TRP A 561 -21.77 -23.58 16.15
N GLU A 562 -22.60 -22.88 15.39
CA GLU A 562 -23.49 -23.46 14.36
C GLU A 562 -22.86 -23.50 12.97
N ILE A 563 -21.74 -22.79 12.76
CA ILE A 563 -21.13 -22.61 11.43
C ILE A 563 -20.60 -23.94 10.88
N ILE A 564 -19.88 -24.69 11.72
CA ILE A 564 -19.34 -26.00 11.36
C ILE A 564 -20.13 -27.08 12.11
N PRO A 565 -20.70 -28.08 11.40
CA PRO A 565 -21.52 -29.09 12.04
C PRO A 565 -20.69 -30.01 12.95
N ALA A 566 -21.30 -30.47 14.04
CA ALA A 566 -20.73 -31.52 14.87
C ALA A 566 -20.51 -32.79 14.03
N GLY A 567 -19.44 -33.53 14.33
CA GLY A 567 -19.06 -34.72 13.57
C GLY A 567 -18.33 -34.43 12.25
N HIS A 568 -18.21 -33.16 11.84
CA HIS A 568 -17.40 -32.79 10.68
C HIS A 568 -15.94 -33.18 10.87
N LYS A 569 -15.33 -33.76 9.83
CA LYS A 569 -13.92 -34.16 9.87
C LYS A 569 -13.05 -33.10 9.18
N ILE A 570 -12.20 -32.44 9.96
CA ILE A 570 -11.24 -31.47 9.43
C ILE A 570 -10.11 -32.16 8.66
N GLY A 571 -9.41 -31.39 7.84
CA GLY A 571 -8.20 -31.79 7.13
C GLY A 571 -6.98 -31.80 8.05
N SER A 572 -5.78 -31.77 7.44
CA SER A 572 -4.51 -31.72 8.18
C SER A 572 -4.13 -30.26 8.49
N PRO A 573 -4.00 -29.87 9.77
CA PRO A 573 -3.55 -28.53 10.14
C PRO A 573 -2.10 -28.29 9.70
N ASN A 574 -1.81 -27.09 9.21
CA ASN A 574 -0.45 -26.66 8.86
C ASN A 574 -0.26 -25.16 9.18
N PRO A 575 0.96 -24.73 9.54
CA PRO A 575 1.25 -23.30 9.72
C PRO A 575 0.95 -22.50 8.43
N LEU A 576 0.16 -21.43 8.57
CA LEU A 576 -0.29 -20.59 7.45
C LEU A 576 0.72 -19.50 7.07
N PHE A 577 1.51 -19.03 8.04
CA PHE A 577 2.50 -17.99 7.83
C PHE A 577 3.87 -18.46 8.31
N LYS A 578 4.92 -17.86 7.76
CA LYS A 578 6.31 -18.07 8.18
C LYS A 578 6.86 -16.79 8.75
N GLU A 579 7.77 -16.91 9.70
CA GLU A 579 8.51 -15.79 10.24
C GLU A 579 9.39 -15.17 9.14
N LEU A 580 9.32 -13.84 9.01
CA LEU A 580 10.24 -13.07 8.19
C LEU A 580 11.42 -12.60 9.06
N LYS A 581 12.63 -13.05 8.73
CA LYS A 581 13.81 -12.82 9.58
C LYS A 581 14.51 -11.49 9.28
N ASP A 582 15.26 -10.99 10.27
CA ASP A 582 16.00 -9.72 10.17
C ASP A 582 17.01 -9.71 9.00
N ASP A 583 17.65 -10.83 8.70
CA ASP A 583 18.60 -10.98 7.59
C ASP A 583 17.90 -10.95 6.22
N GLU A 584 16.73 -11.58 6.09
CA GLU A 584 15.90 -11.50 4.88
C GLU A 584 15.42 -10.07 4.62
N VAL A 585 14.96 -9.38 5.67
CA VAL A 585 14.53 -7.98 5.63
C VAL A 585 15.65 -7.06 5.17
N GLU A 586 16.85 -7.19 5.74
CA GLU A 586 17.98 -6.36 5.37
C GLU A 586 18.47 -6.66 3.95
N PHE A 587 18.44 -7.93 3.55
CA PHE A 587 18.74 -8.34 2.18
C PHE A 587 17.78 -7.68 1.19
N PHE A 588 16.46 -7.75 1.41
CA PHE A 588 15.49 -7.14 0.51
C PHE A 588 15.58 -5.61 0.52
N ARG A 589 15.72 -4.99 1.69
CA ARG A 589 15.93 -3.54 1.80
C ARG A 589 17.10 -3.09 0.94
N SER A 590 18.24 -3.77 1.06
CA SER A 590 19.44 -3.50 0.26
C SER A 590 19.24 -3.77 -1.23
N LYS A 591 18.58 -4.88 -1.58
CA LYS A 591 18.26 -5.28 -2.97
C LYS A 591 17.42 -4.22 -3.69
N PHE A 592 16.48 -3.60 -2.97
CA PHE A 592 15.51 -2.67 -3.55
C PHE A 592 15.80 -1.18 -3.28
N ALA A 593 16.99 -0.86 -2.73
CA ALA A 593 17.46 0.50 -2.45
C ALA A 593 18.27 1.17 -3.60
N GLY A 594 18.48 0.50 -4.74
CA GLY A 594 19.29 1.02 -5.86
C GLY A 594 18.83 0.53 -7.25
N SER A 595 19.48 0.99 -8.32
CA SER A 595 18.92 0.93 -9.70
C SER A 595 18.69 -0.47 -10.25
N GLN A 596 17.68 -0.63 -11.13
CA GLN A 596 17.38 -1.93 -11.76
C GLN A 596 18.57 -2.45 -12.58
N ALA A 597 19.38 -1.56 -13.16
CA ALA A 597 20.63 -1.94 -13.82
C ALA A 597 21.67 -2.47 -12.82
N ASP A 598 21.83 -1.79 -11.67
CA ASP A 598 22.70 -2.26 -10.59
C ASP A 598 22.21 -3.59 -10.00
N ARG A 599 20.90 -3.82 -9.97
CA ARG A 599 20.28 -5.08 -9.52
C ARG A 599 20.62 -6.23 -10.47
N ILE A 600 20.54 -6.02 -11.79
CA ILE A 600 20.90 -7.05 -12.79
C ILE A 600 22.38 -7.41 -12.63
N ILE A 601 23.27 -6.41 -12.56
CA ILE A 601 24.70 -6.63 -12.38
C ILE A 601 25.01 -7.36 -11.05
N ARG A 602 24.35 -6.99 -9.95
CA ARG A 602 24.50 -7.65 -8.65
C ARG A 602 23.94 -9.07 -8.66
N ALA A 603 22.78 -9.29 -9.28
CA ALA A 603 22.16 -10.60 -9.38
C ALA A 603 22.98 -11.54 -10.27
N GLU A 604 23.56 -11.05 -11.37
CA GLU A 604 24.51 -11.79 -12.20
C GLU A 604 25.79 -12.12 -11.44
N ALA A 605 26.32 -11.16 -10.66
CA ALA A 605 27.48 -11.39 -9.80
C ALA A 605 27.21 -12.38 -8.66
N GLU A 606 26.02 -12.36 -8.05
CA GLU A 606 25.60 -13.33 -7.02
C GLU A 606 25.32 -14.71 -7.61
N ALA A 607 24.69 -14.79 -8.78
CA ALA A 607 24.51 -16.03 -9.52
C ALA A 607 25.86 -16.64 -9.94
N ALA A 608 26.81 -15.81 -10.37
CA ALA A 608 28.18 -16.22 -10.67
C ALA A 608 28.90 -16.73 -9.41
N LYS A 609 28.81 -16.03 -8.27
CA LYS A 609 29.38 -16.48 -6.98
C LYS A 609 28.76 -17.79 -6.49
N THR A 610 27.44 -17.95 -6.65
CA THR A 610 26.72 -19.17 -6.26
C THR A 610 27.10 -20.35 -7.17
N ALA A 611 27.22 -20.11 -8.48
CA ALA A 611 27.72 -21.09 -9.43
C ALA A 611 29.19 -21.50 -9.15
N GLU A 612 30.02 -20.56 -8.69
CA GLU A 612 31.40 -20.80 -8.30
C GLU A 612 31.52 -21.55 -6.97
N GLN A 613 30.62 -21.29 -6.01
CA GLN A 613 30.47 -22.09 -4.78
C GLN A 613 30.01 -23.51 -5.07
N LEU A 614 29.04 -23.69 -5.99
CA LEU A 614 28.57 -25.01 -6.45
C LEU A 614 29.66 -25.80 -7.21
N LYS A 615 30.56 -25.11 -7.93
CA LYS A 615 31.76 -25.74 -8.52
C LYS A 615 32.76 -26.19 -7.46
N LYS A 616 32.94 -25.43 -6.38
CA LYS A 616 33.80 -25.83 -5.24
C LYS A 616 33.23 -27.00 -4.43
N THR A 617 31.92 -27.24 -4.45
CA THR A 617 31.29 -28.38 -3.76
C THR A 617 31.36 -29.71 -4.53
N LYS A 618 31.87 -29.73 -5.76
CA LYS A 618 31.97 -30.95 -6.60
C LYS A 618 33.38 -31.56 -6.70
N ILE A 619 34.30 -31.23 -5.78
CA ILE A 619 35.59 -31.95 -5.66
C ILE A 619 35.74 -32.47 -4.23
N SER A 620 35.18 -33.65 -3.97
CA SER A 620 35.71 -34.60 -2.99
C SER A 620 35.05 -35.97 -3.18
N VAL A 621 35.64 -36.79 -4.04
CA VAL A 621 35.49 -38.26 -4.00
C VAL A 621 36.88 -38.88 -4.17
N ASP A 622 37.19 -39.80 -3.26
CA ASP A 622 38.32 -40.73 -3.11
C ASP A 622 39.70 -40.19 -2.65
N GLY A 623 40.32 -40.73 -1.59
CA GLY A 623 39.91 -41.83 -0.72
C GLY A 623 40.87 -42.11 0.45
N GLY A 624 40.29 -42.74 1.49
CA GLY A 624 40.90 -43.83 2.29
C GLY A 624 41.98 -43.52 3.35
N GLY A 625 41.63 -43.71 4.64
CA GLY A 625 42.56 -44.36 5.58
C GLY A 625 42.56 -43.97 7.07
N LYS A 626 41.90 -44.81 7.88
CA LYS A 626 42.17 -45.21 9.30
C LYS A 626 41.80 -44.30 10.49
N LYS A 627 40.71 -44.75 11.16
CA LYS A 627 40.55 -45.11 12.60
C LYS A 627 41.35 -44.31 13.66
N GLN A 628 40.60 -43.67 14.59
CA GLN A 628 40.47 -44.18 15.97
C GLN A 628 39.23 -43.63 16.71
N LYS A 629 38.58 -44.52 17.45
CA LYS A 629 37.48 -44.32 18.42
C LYS A 629 37.99 -43.48 19.60
N SER A 630 37.17 -42.65 20.25
CA SER A 630 36.44 -43.10 21.46
C SER A 630 35.19 -42.28 21.78
N ALA A 631 34.18 -42.97 22.28
CA ALA A 631 32.85 -42.50 22.60
C ALA A 631 32.65 -42.33 24.11
N LYS A 632 31.70 -41.43 24.45
CA LYS A 632 30.76 -41.42 25.62
C LYS A 632 31.39 -41.38 27.02
N SER A 633 30.83 -40.73 28.04
CA SER A 633 29.42 -40.72 28.46
C SER A 633 29.09 -39.61 29.48
N THR A 634 27.94 -38.96 29.26
CA THR A 634 26.86 -38.57 30.20
C THR A 634 27.08 -38.56 31.72
N ALA A 635 26.68 -37.47 32.39
CA ALA A 635 25.39 -37.32 33.12
C ALA A 635 25.48 -36.27 34.26
N GLY A 636 24.40 -35.54 34.51
CA GLY A 636 24.19 -34.82 35.78
C GLY A 636 23.40 -33.52 35.66
N ALA A 637 22.11 -33.56 35.99
CA ALA A 637 21.12 -32.48 35.92
C ALA A 637 21.37 -31.29 36.87
N LYS A 638 20.85 -30.12 36.52
CA LYS A 638 20.11 -29.22 37.42
C LYS A 638 19.34 -28.14 36.65
N SER A 639 18.08 -27.96 37.03
CA SER A 639 17.25 -26.83 36.62
C SER A 639 17.85 -25.51 37.12
N LYS A 640 17.92 -24.52 36.25
CA LYS A 640 17.86 -23.10 36.60
C LYS A 640 17.01 -22.41 35.55
N THR A 641 15.88 -21.90 36.00
CA THR A 641 15.19 -20.75 35.42
C THR A 641 16.22 -19.63 35.22
N THR A 642 16.59 -19.37 33.98
CA THR A 642 17.18 -18.08 33.59
C THR A 642 16.12 -17.37 32.80
N ALA A 643 15.39 -16.47 33.48
CA ALA A 643 14.87 -15.29 32.80
C ALA A 643 16.06 -14.63 32.10
N GLU A 644 15.91 -14.29 30.83
CA GLU A 644 16.85 -13.38 30.18
C GLU A 644 16.96 -12.12 31.05
N PRO A 645 18.17 -11.58 31.30
CA PRO A 645 18.30 -10.38 32.10
C PRO A 645 17.57 -9.24 31.40
N GLU A 646 16.55 -8.71 32.06
CA GLU A 646 15.78 -7.56 31.59
C GLU A 646 16.74 -6.41 31.25
N ILE A 647 16.59 -5.82 30.06
CA ILE A 647 17.44 -4.73 29.60
C ILE A 647 17.14 -3.49 30.47
N SER A 648 18.11 -3.11 31.31
CA SER A 648 17.96 -1.99 32.26
C SER A 648 18.22 -0.62 31.62
N ILE A 649 17.43 0.39 32.03
CA ILE A 649 17.65 1.81 31.69
C ILE A 649 19.00 2.35 32.18
N ALA A 650 19.59 1.74 33.21
CA ALA A 650 20.91 2.14 33.72
C ALA A 650 22.03 2.00 32.67
N ARG A 651 21.77 1.35 31.53
CA ARG A 651 22.70 1.26 30.40
C ARG A 651 22.69 2.51 29.51
N LEU A 652 21.69 3.38 29.62
CA LEU A 652 21.62 4.65 28.90
C LEU A 652 22.43 5.73 29.61
N ASP A 653 23.14 6.54 28.82
CA ASP A 653 23.84 7.74 29.30
C ASP A 653 23.00 8.98 29.00
N ILE A 654 22.01 9.25 29.85
CA ILE A 654 21.18 10.46 29.75
C ILE A 654 21.78 11.53 30.66
N ARG A 655 22.13 12.69 30.10
CA ARG A 655 22.75 13.80 30.83
C ARG A 655 21.97 15.10 30.70
N VAL A 656 22.15 15.98 31.67
CA VAL A 656 21.72 17.37 31.61
C VAL A 656 22.62 18.11 30.61
N GLY A 657 22.04 18.64 29.55
CA GLY A 657 22.72 19.42 28.52
C GLY A 657 22.23 20.86 28.46
N LYS A 658 23.09 21.77 28.01
CA LYS A 658 22.74 23.17 27.71
C LYS A 658 22.97 23.47 26.25
N ILE A 659 21.95 23.95 25.54
CA ILE A 659 22.07 24.37 24.14
C ILE A 659 22.84 25.69 24.09
N THR A 660 24.10 25.65 23.68
CA THR A 660 24.97 26.84 23.57
C THR A 660 24.82 27.53 22.22
N LYS A 661 24.36 26.80 21.20
CA LYS A 661 24.10 27.34 19.87
C LYS A 661 23.06 26.51 19.16
N VAL A 662 22.15 27.15 18.45
CA VAL A 662 21.18 26.49 17.57
C VAL A 662 21.03 27.27 16.26
N GLN A 663 20.98 26.54 15.16
CA GLN A 663 20.72 27.09 13.83
C GLN A 663 19.89 26.13 12.99
N LYS A 664 19.16 26.64 12.00
CA LYS A 664 18.50 25.78 11.01
C LYS A 664 19.54 25.01 10.20
N HIS A 665 19.24 23.77 9.87
CA HIS A 665 20.09 22.96 9.01
C HIS A 665 20.16 23.56 7.60
N PRO A 666 21.35 23.69 6.98
CA PRO A 666 21.51 24.38 5.69
C PRO A 666 20.73 23.70 4.56
N ASP A 667 20.68 22.37 4.57
CA ASP A 667 20.07 21.57 3.50
C ASP A 667 18.75 20.86 3.92
N ALA A 668 18.11 21.29 5.03
CA ALA A 668 16.89 20.63 5.53
C ALA A 668 15.98 21.54 6.35
N ASP A 669 14.82 21.88 5.81
CA ASP A 669 13.85 22.83 6.41
C ASP A 669 13.21 22.35 7.73
N ALA A 670 13.31 21.06 8.04
CA ALA A 670 12.71 20.47 9.23
C ALA A 670 13.72 20.21 10.36
N LEU A 671 15.02 20.50 10.15
CA LEU A 671 16.08 20.14 11.09
C LEU A 671 16.76 21.36 11.70
N TYR A 672 17.07 21.28 13.00
CA TYR A 672 18.05 22.14 13.65
C TYR A 672 19.41 21.45 13.72
N VAL A 673 20.46 22.25 13.84
CA VAL A 673 21.80 21.82 14.23
C VAL A 673 22.14 22.55 15.52
N GLU A 674 22.29 21.80 16.59
CA GLU A 674 22.59 22.31 17.93
C GLU A 674 24.03 21.99 18.33
N GLU A 675 24.67 22.92 19.04
CA GLU A 675 25.83 22.65 19.89
C GLU A 675 25.33 22.57 21.34
N ILE A 676 25.47 21.40 21.96
CA ILE A 676 24.96 21.13 23.30
C ILE A 676 26.12 20.78 24.23
N ASP A 677 26.33 21.60 25.25
CA ASP A 677 27.27 21.33 26.34
C ASP A 677 26.66 20.27 27.27
N VAL A 678 27.29 19.10 27.33
CA VAL A 678 26.92 17.96 28.18
C VAL A 678 27.98 17.67 29.24
N GLY A 679 28.77 18.69 29.63
CA GLY A 679 29.86 18.60 30.61
C GLY A 679 31.13 17.95 30.09
N GLU A 680 31.29 17.89 28.76
CA GLU A 680 32.50 17.42 28.08
C GLU A 680 33.39 18.60 27.68
N VAL A 681 34.64 18.32 27.27
CA VAL A 681 35.60 19.37 26.87
C VAL A 681 35.10 20.21 25.68
N GLN A 682 34.32 19.61 24.79
CA GLN A 682 33.67 20.30 23.68
C GLN A 682 32.18 19.99 23.65
N PRO A 683 31.31 20.97 23.30
CA PRO A 683 29.91 20.71 23.05
C PRO A 683 29.72 19.67 21.94
N ARG A 684 28.66 18.87 22.04
CA ARG A 684 28.30 17.90 21.02
C ARG A 684 27.43 18.54 19.95
N THR A 685 27.69 18.20 18.69
CA THR A 685 26.78 18.51 17.58
C THR A 685 25.60 17.55 17.63
N VAL A 686 24.39 18.10 17.71
CA VAL A 686 23.13 17.36 17.64
C VAL A 686 22.34 17.86 16.43
N VAL A 687 21.59 16.98 15.79
CA VAL A 687 20.67 17.33 14.70
C VAL A 687 19.28 16.85 15.08
N SER A 688 18.35 17.77 15.30
CA SER A 688 16.99 17.46 15.78
C SER A 688 15.91 17.87 14.77
N GLY A 689 14.76 17.17 14.80
CA GLY A 689 13.59 17.46 13.95
C GLY A 689 12.64 18.52 14.51
N LEU A 690 13.14 19.46 15.32
CA LEU A 690 12.29 20.32 16.17
C LEU A 690 11.81 21.62 15.50
N VAL A 691 12.21 21.91 14.26
CA VAL A 691 11.89 23.18 13.57
C VAL A 691 10.39 23.47 13.49
N LYS A 692 9.57 22.43 13.32
CA LYS A 692 8.10 22.56 13.20
C LYS A 692 7.39 22.67 14.55
N HIS A 693 8.11 22.44 15.64
CA HIS A 693 7.52 22.26 16.97
C HIS A 693 7.97 23.34 17.95
N ILE A 694 9.24 23.75 17.88
CA ILE A 694 9.83 24.71 18.82
C ILE A 694 10.51 25.83 18.01
N PRO A 695 10.11 27.10 18.21
CA PRO A 695 10.77 28.24 17.59
C PRO A 695 12.26 28.32 17.97
N LEU A 696 13.09 28.85 17.07
CA LEU A 696 14.55 28.88 17.25
C LEU A 696 14.94 29.71 18.48
N GLU A 697 14.24 30.82 18.71
CA GLU A 697 14.39 31.70 19.86
C GLU A 697 14.09 31.03 21.20
N GLU A 698 13.25 29.99 21.20
CA GLU A 698 12.91 29.22 22.40
C GLU A 698 13.91 28.10 22.69
N MET A 699 14.78 27.76 21.74
CA MET A 699 15.78 26.68 21.86
C MET A 699 17.10 27.16 22.45
N GLN A 700 17.50 28.40 22.17
CA GLN A 700 18.78 28.96 22.59
C GLN A 700 18.89 29.05 24.12
N GLU A 701 20.03 28.65 24.70
CA GLU A 701 20.30 28.62 26.14
C GLU A 701 19.39 27.69 26.97
N ARG A 702 18.59 26.82 26.35
CA ARG A 702 17.73 25.87 27.09
C ARG A 702 18.54 24.75 27.73
N MET A 703 18.06 24.33 28.90
CA MET A 703 18.50 23.13 29.60
C MET A 703 17.63 21.95 29.13
N VAL A 704 18.25 20.85 28.74
CA VAL A 704 17.57 19.69 28.13
C VAL A 704 18.15 18.37 28.63
N CYS A 705 17.37 17.29 28.62
CA CYS A 705 17.89 15.94 28.79
C CYS A 705 18.40 15.37 27.45
N VAL A 706 19.62 14.85 27.44
CA VAL A 706 20.33 14.42 26.22
C VAL A 706 20.82 12.98 26.37
N LEU A 707 20.51 12.12 25.41
CA LEU A 707 21.06 10.76 25.34
C LEU A 707 22.41 10.76 24.59
N CYS A 708 23.48 10.44 25.31
CA CYS A 708 24.87 10.65 24.89
C CYS A 708 25.58 9.38 24.37
N ASN A 709 25.08 8.18 24.64
CA ASN A 709 25.77 6.94 24.25
C ASN A 709 25.18 6.25 23.01
N LEU A 710 24.42 6.96 22.18
CA LEU A 710 24.04 6.46 20.85
C LEU A 710 25.23 6.54 19.87
N LYS A 711 25.27 5.62 18.91
CA LYS A 711 26.22 5.71 17.80
C LYS A 711 25.91 6.95 16.94
N PRO A 712 26.89 7.78 16.58
CA PRO A 712 26.64 8.97 15.75
C PRO A 712 25.99 8.63 14.40
N VAL A 713 24.97 9.40 14.02
CA VAL A 713 24.20 9.21 12.77
C VAL A 713 24.32 10.45 11.89
N ALA A 714 24.59 10.26 10.60
CA ALA A 714 24.57 11.35 9.63
C ALA A 714 23.13 11.68 9.22
N MET A 715 22.70 12.92 9.47
CA MET A 715 21.41 13.45 9.07
C MET A 715 21.66 14.57 8.07
N ARG A 716 21.34 14.31 6.79
CA ARG A 716 21.52 15.28 5.69
C ARG A 716 22.95 15.83 5.58
N GLY A 717 23.94 15.00 5.90
CA GLY A 717 25.37 15.33 5.77
C GLY A 717 26.06 15.76 7.06
N ILE A 718 25.31 16.15 8.10
CA ILE A 718 25.85 16.52 9.41
C ILE A 718 25.70 15.34 10.38
N LYS A 719 26.76 15.00 11.12
CA LYS A 719 26.72 13.91 12.11
C LYS A 719 26.11 14.42 13.42
N SER A 720 25.01 13.81 13.85
CA SER A 720 24.47 13.96 15.20
C SER A 720 25.21 13.01 16.15
N HIS A 721 25.80 13.55 17.21
CA HIS A 721 26.60 12.84 18.22
C HIS A 721 25.86 12.55 19.52
N ALA A 722 24.62 12.98 19.62
CA ALA A 722 23.71 12.69 20.73
C ALA A 722 22.26 12.90 20.25
N MET A 723 21.29 12.74 21.14
CA MET A 723 19.88 12.97 20.86
C MET A 723 19.23 13.75 22.01
N VAL A 724 18.52 14.82 21.68
CA VAL A 724 17.72 15.58 22.65
C VAL A 724 16.41 14.83 22.91
N LEU A 725 16.08 14.57 24.17
CA LEU A 725 14.87 13.87 24.55
C LEU A 725 13.66 14.81 24.57
N CYS A 726 12.59 14.41 23.90
CA CYS A 726 11.36 15.18 23.81
C CYS A 726 10.14 14.31 24.12
N ALA A 727 9.15 14.88 24.81
CA ALA A 727 7.82 14.27 24.91
C ALA A 727 6.97 14.62 23.69
N SER A 728 6.13 13.70 23.27
CA SER A 728 5.19 13.91 22.17
C SER A 728 3.82 13.30 22.45
N THR A 729 2.77 13.95 21.92
CA THR A 729 1.40 13.41 21.97
C THR A 729 1.26 12.17 21.09
N SER A 730 0.26 11.33 21.34
CA SER A 730 0.05 10.05 20.63
C SER A 730 -0.17 10.21 19.12
N ASP A 731 -0.63 11.38 18.67
CA ASP A 731 -0.81 11.78 17.27
C ASP A 731 0.40 12.54 16.69
N ASN A 732 1.46 12.75 17.48
CA ASN A 732 2.67 13.53 17.16
C ASN A 732 2.42 14.99 16.75
N THR A 733 1.26 15.57 17.09
CA THR A 733 0.93 16.95 16.72
C THR A 733 1.66 17.98 17.60
N LYS A 734 1.97 17.64 18.85
CA LYS A 734 2.73 18.48 19.78
C LYS A 734 3.97 17.76 20.29
N VAL A 735 5.09 18.50 20.38
CA VAL A 735 6.38 18.02 20.88
C VAL A 735 6.96 19.06 21.83
N GLU A 736 7.45 18.62 23.00
CA GLU A 736 8.05 19.46 24.04
C GLU A 736 9.39 18.86 24.51
N LEU A 737 10.35 19.70 24.87
CA LEU A 737 11.62 19.26 25.45
C LEU A 737 11.38 18.63 26.82
N VAL A 738 12.14 17.58 27.15
CA VAL A 738 12.27 17.13 28.53
C VAL A 738 13.29 18.01 29.23
N GLU A 739 12.83 18.81 30.19
CA GLU A 739 13.62 19.85 30.85
C GLU A 739 14.03 19.43 32.27
N PRO A 740 15.33 19.44 32.59
CA PRO A 740 15.78 19.32 33.97
C PRO A 740 15.57 20.65 34.73
N PRO A 741 15.60 20.65 36.07
CA PRO A 741 15.56 21.87 36.86
C PRO A 741 16.63 22.87 36.43
N LYS A 742 16.32 24.18 36.43
CA LYS A 742 17.27 25.23 35.99
C LYS A 742 18.58 25.26 36.79
N SER A 743 18.57 24.78 38.03
CA SER A 743 19.75 24.67 38.90
C SER A 743 20.49 23.34 38.76
N ALA A 744 20.06 22.44 37.87
CA ALA A 744 20.76 21.18 37.60
C ALA A 744 22.13 21.43 36.97
N LYS A 745 23.11 20.61 37.33
CA LYS A 745 24.49 20.81 36.88
C LYS A 745 24.64 20.27 35.45
N ILE A 746 25.24 21.07 34.57
CA ILE A 746 25.55 20.63 33.18
C ILE A 746 26.46 19.39 33.22
N GLY A 747 26.11 18.38 32.43
CA GLY A 747 26.77 17.08 32.35
C GLY A 747 26.44 16.12 33.48
N GLU A 748 25.59 16.51 34.43
CA GLU A 748 25.05 15.60 35.43
C GLU A 748 24.24 14.49 34.75
N ARG A 749 24.46 13.25 35.18
CA ARG A 749 23.71 12.10 34.70
C ARG A 749 22.32 12.08 35.36
N VAL A 750 21.28 11.90 34.54
CA VAL A 750 19.91 11.71 35.01
C VAL A 750 19.82 10.32 35.66
N ALA A 751 19.35 10.29 36.90
CA ALA A 751 19.18 9.09 37.69
C ALA A 751 17.72 8.62 37.71
N PHE A 752 17.55 7.30 37.87
CA PHE A 752 16.26 6.63 37.95
C PHE A 752 16.22 5.82 39.25
N PRO A 753 15.52 6.28 40.31
CA PRO A 753 15.46 5.58 41.59
C PRO A 753 15.12 4.09 41.43
N GLY A 754 15.97 3.20 41.95
CA GLY A 754 15.80 1.75 41.82
C GLY A 754 16.48 1.11 40.60
N PHE A 755 17.07 1.90 39.70
CA PHE A 755 17.87 1.41 38.57
C PHE A 755 19.31 1.93 38.68
N GLU A 756 20.14 1.20 39.44
CA GLU A 756 21.56 1.51 39.61
C GLU A 756 22.41 0.78 38.56
N GLY A 757 23.46 1.44 38.06
CA GLY A 757 24.42 0.85 37.12
C GLY A 757 25.16 1.89 36.30
N GLU A 758 26.27 1.47 35.69
CA GLU A 758 27.07 2.30 34.77
C GLU A 758 26.51 2.24 33.34
N PRO A 759 26.54 3.35 32.59
CA PRO A 759 26.07 3.36 31.21
C PRO A 759 27.05 2.58 30.31
N ASP A 760 26.54 2.04 29.20
CA ASP A 760 27.42 1.53 28.14
C ASP A 760 28.21 2.72 27.53
N ASP A 761 29.49 2.56 27.21
CA ASP A 761 30.29 3.61 26.54
C ASP A 761 29.65 4.07 25.21
N VAL A 762 29.20 3.08 24.42
CA VAL A 762 28.41 3.27 23.20
C VAL A 762 27.43 2.10 23.10
N LEU A 763 26.14 2.39 22.98
CA LEU A 763 25.09 1.40 22.82
C LEU A 763 25.30 0.60 21.54
N ASN A 764 25.31 -0.72 21.68
CA ASN A 764 25.39 -1.62 20.53
C ASN A 764 24.02 -1.67 19.82
N PRO A 765 23.89 -1.20 18.56
CA PRO A 765 22.61 -1.16 17.85
C PRO A 765 21.97 -2.55 17.70
N LYS A 766 22.77 -3.63 17.69
CA LYS A 766 22.26 -5.01 17.61
C LYS A 766 21.54 -5.48 18.87
N LYS A 767 21.84 -4.86 20.03
CA LYS A 767 21.22 -5.21 21.31
C LYS A 767 19.90 -4.48 21.57
N LYS A 768 19.50 -3.55 20.68
CA LYS A 768 18.23 -2.79 20.74
C LYS A 768 17.93 -2.19 22.12
N VAL A 769 18.96 -1.72 22.83
CA VAL A 769 18.87 -1.29 24.24
C VAL A 769 17.99 -0.05 24.38
N TRP A 770 18.20 0.95 23.53
CA TRP A 770 17.39 2.16 23.49
C TRP A 770 15.94 1.83 23.16
N GLU A 771 15.70 1.04 22.10
CA GLU A 771 14.37 0.68 21.63
C GLU A 771 13.58 -0.12 22.66
N THR A 772 14.26 -0.95 23.47
CA THR A 772 13.62 -1.73 24.53
C THR A 772 13.29 -0.89 25.76
N VAL A 773 14.10 0.13 26.07
CA VAL A 773 13.87 1.01 27.23
C VAL A 773 12.90 2.14 26.90
N GLN A 774 12.94 2.67 25.67
CA GLN A 774 12.16 3.81 25.22
C GLN A 774 10.65 3.57 25.31
N VAL A 775 10.17 2.33 25.12
CA VAL A 775 8.72 2.02 25.16
C VAL A 775 8.08 2.33 26.52
N ASP A 776 8.88 2.34 27.58
CA ASP A 776 8.42 2.64 28.94
C ASP A 776 8.71 4.10 29.34
N LEU A 777 9.33 4.90 28.46
CA LEU A 777 9.58 6.32 28.68
C LEU A 777 8.35 7.16 28.31
N HIS A 778 7.81 7.86 29.30
CA HIS A 778 6.59 8.64 29.13
C HIS A 778 6.52 9.81 30.11
N THR A 779 5.59 10.74 29.90
CA THR A 779 5.25 11.77 30.87
C THR A 779 4.02 11.38 31.68
N ASN A 780 3.99 11.61 32.99
CA ASN A 780 2.82 11.29 33.80
C ASN A 780 1.79 12.44 33.80
N THR A 781 0.71 12.30 34.58
CA THR A 781 -0.35 13.34 34.71
C THR A 781 0.12 14.62 35.37
N GLU A 782 1.24 14.57 36.09
CA GLU A 782 1.88 15.71 36.77
C GLU A 782 2.98 16.36 35.92
N LEU A 783 3.04 16.03 34.62
CA LEU A 783 4.02 16.55 33.65
C LEU A 783 5.48 16.16 33.96
N VAL A 784 5.68 15.11 34.75
CA VAL A 784 7.00 14.58 35.10
C VAL A 784 7.42 13.55 34.06
N ALA A 785 8.68 13.61 33.62
CA ALA A 785 9.26 12.59 32.75
C ALA A 785 9.61 11.33 33.57
N CYS A 786 9.16 10.17 33.11
CA CYS A 786 9.21 8.91 33.83
C CYS A 786 9.71 7.74 32.95
N TYR A 787 10.34 6.76 33.58
CA TYR A 787 10.58 5.42 33.05
C TYR A 787 9.87 4.42 33.96
N LYS A 788 8.91 3.64 33.46
CA LYS A 788 8.09 2.73 34.29
C LYS A 788 7.56 3.40 35.57
N ASP A 789 7.00 4.61 35.40
CA ASP A 789 6.47 5.48 36.46
C ASP A 789 7.51 6.02 37.46
N ILE A 790 8.80 5.75 37.26
CA ILE A 790 9.90 6.27 38.08
C ILE A 790 10.44 7.57 37.43
N PRO A 791 10.52 8.68 38.18
CA PRO A 791 10.86 9.98 37.62
C PRO A 791 12.33 10.07 37.20
N PHE A 792 12.57 10.89 36.18
CA PHE A 792 13.90 11.36 35.79
C PHE A 792 14.40 12.33 36.88
N THR A 793 15.45 11.96 37.61
CA THR A 793 15.95 12.74 38.75
C THR A 793 17.34 13.31 38.51
N THR A 794 17.56 14.50 39.05
CA THR A 794 18.86 15.17 39.17
C THR A 794 19.05 15.60 40.62
N SER A 795 20.25 16.01 41.00
CA SER A 795 20.58 16.60 42.29
C SER A 795 19.77 17.86 42.60
N ALA A 796 19.27 18.54 41.57
CA ALA A 796 18.44 19.74 41.69
C ALA A 796 16.93 19.47 41.67
N GLY A 797 16.49 18.23 41.46
CA GLY A 797 15.06 17.86 41.39
C GLY A 797 14.70 16.99 40.18
N ILE A 798 13.40 16.91 39.88
CA ILE A 798 12.82 16.08 38.81
C ILE A 798 12.80 16.79 37.46
N CYS A 799 12.90 16.03 36.36
CA CYS A 799 12.77 16.57 35.00
C CYS A 799 11.30 16.57 34.56
N THR A 800 10.87 17.63 33.89
CA THR A 800 9.47 17.88 33.55
C THR A 800 9.29 18.31 32.10
N VAL A 801 8.05 18.30 31.63
CA VAL A 801 7.64 18.93 30.37
C VAL A 801 6.63 20.05 30.67
N SER A 802 6.34 20.90 29.68
CA SER A 802 5.53 22.10 29.92
C SER A 802 4.03 21.82 29.95
N SER A 803 3.51 20.86 29.17
CA SER A 803 2.07 20.55 29.17
C SER A 803 1.66 19.17 28.62
N ILE A 804 2.56 18.37 28.03
CA ILE A 804 2.20 17.04 27.52
C ILE A 804 2.05 16.03 28.68
N GLN A 805 0.80 15.64 28.97
CA GLN A 805 0.47 14.54 29.90
C GLN A 805 0.37 13.21 29.15
N SER A 806 0.85 12.11 29.74
CA SER A 806 0.76 10.76 29.13
C SER A 806 1.37 10.67 27.73
N GLY A 807 2.38 11.50 27.43
CA GLY A 807 3.08 11.51 26.15
C GLY A 807 4.24 10.53 26.15
N SER A 808 4.61 10.04 24.96
CA SER A 808 5.81 9.20 24.81
C SER A 808 7.06 10.08 24.71
N ILE A 809 8.11 9.71 25.44
CA ILE A 809 9.41 10.39 25.39
C ILE A 809 10.33 9.63 24.43
N ARG A 810 10.99 10.37 23.53
CA ARG A 810 11.89 9.81 22.53
C ARG A 810 12.98 10.78 22.11
#